data_AF-A0A9E6EWJ6-F1
#
_entry.id   AF-A0A9E6EWJ6-F1
#
_cell.length_a   1.000
_cell.length_b   1.000
_cell.length_c   1.000
_cell.angle_alpha   90.00
_cell.angle_beta   90.00
_cell.angle_gamma   90.00
#
_symmetry.space_group_name_H-M   'P 1'
#
loop_
_entity.id
_entity.type
_entity.pdbx_description
1 polymer ?
#
loop_
_entity_poly.entity_id
_entity_poly.type
_entity_poly.pdbx_seq_one_letter_code
_entity_poly.pdbx_strand_id
1 'polypeptide(L)'
;MSVFSIFKSRVLLLFIIAVTFIFILSGISKVNGASRYSYTSGNWNSTSTWSTTSGGGPGASVPVAGDVVYIQAGDNVTVTAAAACTSITFTGNGATLTVNSTFTLTVSGAVTVNSSASTSYSSTITGAGTLTCASLIVGSNVTPSSDRTTTLTCSITTLTISGNLSLYSNDNSNRQNDARFYLSTGTVTVNGSITSTNEDTSDNTSTLTMATGSQDGTLILGGVTPFNLGAGTNSITLSGTATLVKYNYSGAQTVYPVAYTDLTLAGSGAKTTTGVTVNGVLSMEGTATASVAPTYGSSATLQYNTATSRTAGVEWITPFAATGGVIIANTGNITLNAAKVFNASVPLTINSGATLSTANYQLTFGGNFINNGGTFTAGSSPIVIANTMTSQSIAGFSTTGLVTMSKTAGTATFQGNVNSTGLTANGSGGTLNLGAGLTHVVTGAVTITGSTFAGGSSTISLTGNWTNNTGTFTPGTSSVNFNGTITQTIGGNTSTTFNDITINNASSGITLARSAIINGILNLTGGILTSGTNTVTVTNSSTSAVTGGSGTSFVNGPLIWSLASGQNYTFLIGKGATYLPFSLSGITGTSPRIRVEAFTGNTGGSASSPLTSLSTTEYWLASVVSGTYSGGSVSLTRQISLNGFEAIGRNTSTLNGAYSNLNGTISGTSIINSDNTGTSLGYFVLASKASITTGTLSSSFFCPGTSVSVPYTKSGTFNAGNVFTAQLSNASGSFTSPTNIGSLTSQNSGTISATIPSGQANGSGYRIRVVSSNPSITGSNNGVDLSIGAPTITGASPGSRCGPGIVTLSAIASAGTINWYQTSTGGSSLGTGSLYTTPSLSSDTTYYVDATANGCTSPTRTPVEAIIISTASITAEGGGTFCSGDTITLTCSGINIENQYWEGPNNFYSIDSTIVLNNVNATMSGSYTVTGSAVSGLNLLVNGDFELGNTGFSSDYTNSTDLWPEGRYAVVADPNSVHANFSHCADHTPSGSLHMVINGATVPGSIIWAETVTIVPNTDYQFTYWFQGVIDDNVSTLQLFANGVAVGPAYDALTPSCTWLQFIYNWNSGSNTSVYLSLLDQNTIASGNDFSLDDIVFQQACYATASV
;
A
#
# COMPACT_ATOMS: atom_id res chain seq x y z
N MET A 1 13.68 16.80 42.50
CA MET A 1 12.65 16.67 43.56
C MET A 1 13.36 16.43 44.90
N SER A 2 13.95 17.48 45.49
CA SER A 2 14.95 17.38 46.59
C SER A 2 14.49 18.00 47.91
N VAL A 3 13.18 18.08 48.16
CA VAL A 3 12.63 18.82 49.31
C VAL A 3 12.20 17.88 50.46
N PHE A 4 11.93 16.59 50.20
CA PHE A 4 11.38 15.67 51.21
C PHE A 4 12.42 14.92 52.08
N SER A 5 13.63 14.65 51.57
CA SER A 5 14.68 13.92 52.32
C SER A 5 15.40 14.81 53.35
N ILE A 6 15.63 16.09 52.99
CA ILE A 6 16.17 17.10 53.91
C ILE A 6 15.19 17.38 55.06
N PHE A 7 13.87 17.20 54.84
CA PHE A 7 12.85 17.41 55.86
C PHE A 7 12.92 16.40 57.01
N LYS A 8 13.24 15.11 56.78
CA LYS A 8 13.30 14.12 57.89
C LYS A 8 14.54 14.30 58.80
N SER A 9 15.70 14.63 58.21
CA SER A 9 16.92 14.90 59.00
C SER A 9 16.86 16.26 59.70
N ARG A 10 16.26 17.27 59.06
CA ARG A 10 15.99 18.56 59.70
C ARG A 10 14.91 18.49 60.77
N VAL A 11 13.90 17.63 60.67
CA VAL A 11 12.90 17.47 61.73
C VAL A 11 13.52 16.82 62.98
N LEU A 12 14.46 15.88 62.86
CA LEU A 12 15.17 15.32 64.01
C LEU A 12 16.18 16.31 64.62
N LEU A 13 16.89 17.08 63.79
CA LEU A 13 17.80 18.14 64.26
C LEU A 13 17.02 19.33 64.86
N LEU A 14 15.86 19.69 64.31
CA LEU A 14 14.95 20.67 64.92
C LEU A 14 14.28 20.12 66.19
N PHE A 15 14.05 18.80 66.32
CA PHE A 15 13.53 18.20 67.55
C PHE A 15 14.59 18.21 68.67
N ILE A 16 15.85 17.89 68.35
CA ILE A 16 16.97 17.96 69.30
C ILE A 16 17.29 19.42 69.66
N ILE A 17 17.27 20.34 68.68
CA ILE A 17 17.44 21.77 68.93
C ILE A 17 16.27 22.32 69.75
N ALA A 18 15.02 21.93 69.50
CA ALA A 18 13.86 22.36 70.31
C ALA A 18 13.91 21.81 71.75
N VAL A 19 14.36 20.57 71.94
CA VAL A 19 14.56 19.99 73.28
C VAL A 19 15.72 20.68 74.02
N THR A 20 16.73 21.18 73.30
CA THR A 20 17.86 21.90 73.92
C THR A 20 17.54 23.40 74.13
N PHE A 21 16.68 24.01 73.31
CA PHE A 21 16.28 25.41 73.43
C PHE A 21 15.26 25.66 74.56
N ILE A 22 14.46 24.65 74.93
CA ILE A 22 13.51 24.76 76.05
C ILE A 22 14.22 24.80 77.43
N PHE A 23 15.50 24.40 77.51
CA PHE A 23 16.27 24.44 78.78
C PHE A 23 17.04 25.75 79.03
N ILE A 24 17.13 26.69 78.08
CA ILE A 24 18.02 27.87 78.23
C ILE A 24 17.26 29.16 78.55
N LEU A 25 15.92 29.19 78.53
CA LEU A 25 15.13 30.38 78.90
C LEU A 25 14.08 30.11 79.99
N SER A 26 14.54 29.68 81.16
CA SER A 26 13.84 29.97 82.43
C SER A 26 14.81 29.83 83.59
N GLY A 27 15.20 30.95 84.22
CA GLY A 27 15.74 30.92 85.57
C GLY A 27 14.65 30.45 86.52
N ILE A 28 14.57 29.14 86.77
CA ILE A 28 13.72 28.54 87.80
C ILE A 28 14.54 27.48 88.52
N SER A 29 14.63 27.68 89.83
CA SER A 29 15.10 26.75 90.85
C SER A 29 14.67 25.30 90.62
N LYS A 30 15.58 24.37 90.86
CA LYS A 30 15.38 22.92 90.92
C LYS A 30 14.21 22.58 91.87
N VAL A 31 12.99 22.49 91.35
CA VAL A 31 11.85 21.94 92.08
C VAL A 31 12.08 20.43 92.12
N ASN A 32 12.21 19.84 93.32
CA ASN A 32 12.12 18.39 93.46
C ASN A 32 10.75 17.96 92.93
N GLY A 33 10.73 17.30 91.76
CA GLY A 33 9.50 16.72 91.27
C GLY A 33 8.99 15.67 92.24
N ALA A 34 7.69 15.46 92.23
CA ALA A 34 7.04 14.65 93.22
C ALA A 34 6.99 13.18 92.78
N SER A 35 6.95 12.26 93.74
CA SER A 35 6.74 10.85 93.46
C SER A 35 5.27 10.59 93.14
N ARG A 36 5.00 9.85 92.07
CA ARG A 36 3.67 9.45 91.61
C ARG A 36 3.62 7.94 91.43
N TYR A 37 2.74 7.28 92.17
CA TYR A 37 2.55 5.83 92.12
C TYR A 37 1.22 5.54 91.44
N SER A 38 1.18 4.61 90.47
CA SER A 38 -0.12 4.16 89.94
C SER A 38 -0.91 3.50 91.06
N TYR A 39 -2.16 3.93 91.26
CA TYR A 39 -3.07 3.35 92.24
C TYR A 39 -3.88 2.21 91.64
N THR A 40 -4.27 2.38 90.37
CA THR A 40 -5.05 1.43 89.59
C THR A 40 -4.76 1.66 88.11
N SER A 41 -5.13 0.69 87.28
CA SER A 41 -5.09 0.82 85.82
C SER A 41 -5.95 2.00 85.35
N GLY A 42 -5.44 2.79 84.41
CA GLY A 42 -6.17 3.95 83.90
C GLY A 42 -5.33 4.87 83.01
N ASN A 43 -5.90 6.02 82.65
CA ASN A 43 -5.24 6.98 81.77
C ASN A 43 -4.19 7.80 82.52
N TRP A 44 -3.03 8.04 81.90
CA TRP A 44 -1.95 8.87 82.44
C TRP A 44 -2.47 10.25 82.88
N ASN A 45 -3.37 10.85 82.10
CA ASN A 45 -3.92 12.18 82.39
C ASN A 45 -5.11 12.18 83.36
N SER A 46 -5.39 11.07 84.07
CA SER A 46 -6.44 11.01 85.11
C SER A 46 -5.84 11.05 86.50
N THR A 47 -6.28 11.96 87.37
CA THR A 47 -5.85 12.01 88.79
C THR A 47 -6.27 10.76 89.57
N SER A 48 -7.31 10.05 89.11
CA SER A 48 -7.75 8.77 89.70
C SER A 48 -6.73 7.64 89.53
N THR A 49 -5.80 7.78 88.59
CA THR A 49 -4.75 6.79 88.31
C THR A 49 -3.57 6.92 89.27
N TRP A 50 -3.42 8.06 89.97
CA TRP A 50 -2.19 8.39 90.71
C TRP A 50 -2.40 8.57 92.21
N SER A 51 -1.41 8.10 92.98
CA SER A 51 -1.23 8.27 94.42
C SER A 51 0.11 8.95 94.74
N THR A 52 0.20 9.65 95.87
CA THR A 52 1.45 10.26 96.38
C THR A 52 2.37 9.27 97.09
N THR A 53 1.86 8.09 97.46
CA THR A 53 2.60 7.01 98.14
C THR A 53 2.27 5.64 97.55
N SER A 54 3.20 4.70 97.64
CA SER A 54 2.98 3.30 97.24
C SER A 54 1.82 2.69 98.04
N GLY A 55 0.86 2.06 97.36
CA GLY A 55 -0.36 1.50 97.99
C GLY A 55 -1.34 2.52 98.61
N GLY A 56 -1.10 3.83 98.46
CA GLY A 56 -1.98 4.90 98.96
C GLY A 56 -3.26 5.09 98.11
N GLY A 57 -4.17 5.97 98.55
CA GLY A 57 -5.45 6.24 97.85
C GLY A 57 -5.32 7.10 96.57
N PRO A 58 -6.38 7.15 95.72
CA PRO A 58 -6.38 7.91 94.48
C PRO A 58 -6.44 9.42 94.70
N GLY A 59 -6.08 10.21 93.68
CA GLY A 59 -6.31 11.66 93.65
C GLY A 59 -5.05 12.53 93.72
N ALA A 60 -3.85 11.96 93.53
CA ALA A 60 -2.65 12.76 93.33
C ALA A 60 -2.72 13.55 92.00
N SER A 61 -1.88 14.58 91.87
CA SER A 61 -1.77 15.27 90.57
C SER A 61 -1.23 14.31 89.51
N VAL A 62 -1.68 14.50 88.27
CA VAL A 62 -1.12 13.80 87.10
C VAL A 62 0.40 14.06 87.01
N PRO A 63 1.24 13.07 86.65
CA PRO A 63 2.66 13.28 86.48
C PRO A 63 2.99 14.27 85.38
N VAL A 64 3.92 15.18 85.68
CA VAL A 64 4.45 16.19 84.77
C VAL A 64 5.98 16.11 84.69
N ALA A 65 6.59 16.91 83.81
CA ALA A 65 8.04 17.01 83.71
C ALA A 65 8.66 17.34 85.08
N GLY A 66 9.67 16.58 85.50
CA GLY A 66 10.26 16.67 86.83
C GLY A 66 9.87 15.52 87.77
N ASP A 67 8.68 14.94 87.62
CA ASP A 67 8.15 13.93 88.55
C ASP A 67 8.80 12.55 88.38
N VAL A 68 8.87 11.79 89.48
CA VAL A 68 9.31 10.39 89.49
C VAL A 68 8.08 9.50 89.51
N VAL A 69 7.94 8.64 88.51
CA VAL A 69 6.76 7.79 88.29
C VAL A 69 7.07 6.34 88.65
N TYR A 70 6.15 5.70 89.37
CA TYR A 70 6.17 4.28 89.71
C TYR A 70 4.90 3.62 89.16
N ILE A 71 5.04 2.63 88.29
CA ILE A 71 3.92 1.81 87.82
C ILE A 71 3.91 0.54 88.67
N GLN A 72 2.89 0.41 89.50
CA GLN A 72 2.72 -0.67 90.47
C GLN A 72 2.37 -2.00 89.78
N ALA A 73 2.56 -3.10 90.52
CA ALA A 73 2.33 -4.45 90.03
C ALA A 73 0.91 -4.62 89.48
N GLY A 74 0.79 -5.21 88.29
CA GLY A 74 -0.50 -5.49 87.63
C GLY A 74 -1.22 -4.28 87.00
N ASP A 75 -0.76 -3.05 87.22
CA ASP A 75 -1.42 -1.86 86.65
C ASP A 75 -1.06 -1.65 85.18
N ASN A 76 -2.06 -1.26 84.37
CA ASN A 76 -1.89 -0.76 83.00
C ASN A 76 -2.16 0.74 82.93
N VAL A 77 -1.11 1.54 82.73
CA VAL A 77 -1.21 3.00 82.59
C VAL A 77 -1.19 3.37 81.10
N THR A 78 -2.24 4.05 80.62
CA THR A 78 -2.40 4.43 79.21
C THR A 78 -2.16 5.92 78.97
N VAL A 79 -1.16 6.28 78.18
CA VAL A 79 -0.89 7.65 77.75
C VAL A 79 -1.82 8.02 76.61
N THR A 80 -2.78 8.91 76.88
CA THR A 80 -3.82 9.38 75.95
C THR A 80 -3.64 10.85 75.52
N ALA A 81 -2.54 11.48 75.95
CA ALA A 81 -2.13 12.84 75.58
C ALA A 81 -0.60 12.93 75.72
N ALA A 82 0.05 13.92 75.10
CA ALA A 82 1.49 14.13 75.27
C ALA A 82 1.83 14.36 76.75
N ALA A 83 2.86 13.67 77.25
CA ALA A 83 3.21 13.65 78.66
C ALA A 83 4.72 13.63 78.87
N ALA A 84 5.16 14.03 80.06
CA ALA A 84 6.57 14.00 80.44
C ALA A 84 6.74 13.65 81.92
N CYS A 85 7.89 13.07 82.27
CA CYS A 85 8.32 12.83 83.64
C CYS A 85 9.85 12.72 83.70
N THR A 86 10.43 12.65 84.89
CA THR A 86 11.87 12.45 85.10
C THR A 86 12.29 10.99 84.99
N SER A 87 11.54 10.06 85.58
CA SER A 87 11.86 8.63 85.49
C SER A 87 10.61 7.80 85.67
N ILE A 88 10.62 6.60 85.10
CA ILE A 88 9.55 5.61 85.30
C ILE A 88 10.18 4.36 85.92
N THR A 89 9.61 3.82 86.99
CA THR A 89 10.01 2.54 87.56
C THR A 89 8.82 1.59 87.60
N PHE A 90 8.93 0.43 86.97
CA PHE A 90 7.99 -0.67 87.14
C PHE A 90 8.37 -1.42 88.43
N THR A 91 7.48 -1.43 89.42
CA THR A 91 7.82 -1.89 90.79
C THR A 91 7.39 -3.33 91.08
N GLY A 92 6.75 -4.03 90.14
CA GLY A 92 6.34 -5.42 90.33
C GLY A 92 5.80 -6.12 89.08
N ASN A 93 5.43 -7.39 89.23
CA ASN A 93 5.02 -8.26 88.13
C ASN A 93 3.71 -7.78 87.46
N GLY A 94 3.63 -7.88 86.13
CA GLY A 94 2.43 -7.58 85.33
C GLY A 94 2.21 -6.10 85.01
N ALA A 95 3.08 -5.20 85.45
CA ALA A 95 2.95 -3.77 85.22
C ALA A 95 3.11 -3.40 83.72
N THR A 96 2.22 -2.58 83.18
CA THR A 96 2.15 -2.22 81.76
C THR A 96 2.07 -0.71 81.54
N LEU A 97 2.87 -0.21 80.59
CA LEU A 97 2.78 1.15 80.06
C LEU A 97 2.32 1.08 78.61
N THR A 98 1.15 1.68 78.33
CA THR A 98 0.59 1.76 76.97
C THR A 98 0.66 3.20 76.48
N VAL A 99 1.25 3.47 75.32
CA VAL A 99 1.24 4.81 74.69
C VAL A 99 0.37 4.78 73.45
N ASN A 100 -0.74 5.53 73.44
CA ASN A 100 -1.66 5.55 72.30
C ASN A 100 -1.06 6.24 71.06
N SER A 101 -1.65 5.96 69.90
CA SER A 101 -1.24 6.55 68.62
C SER A 101 -1.16 8.07 68.68
N THR A 102 -0.21 8.65 67.95
CA THR A 102 0.07 10.10 67.84
C THR A 102 0.65 10.79 69.07
N PHE A 103 0.64 10.15 70.26
CA PHE A 103 1.20 10.76 71.47
C PHE A 103 2.65 10.37 71.74
N THR A 104 3.38 11.28 72.39
CA THR A 104 4.75 11.07 72.87
C THR A 104 4.80 11.19 74.38
N LEU A 105 5.41 10.20 75.04
CA LEU A 105 5.84 10.27 76.43
C LEU A 105 7.34 10.53 76.49
N THR A 106 7.73 11.62 77.14
CA THR A 106 9.14 12.02 77.28
C THR A 106 9.63 11.80 78.70
N VAL A 107 10.61 10.93 78.86
CA VAL A 107 11.25 10.62 80.15
C VAL A 107 12.65 11.21 80.14
N SER A 108 12.92 12.25 80.93
CA SER A 108 14.23 12.92 80.90
C SER A 108 15.36 12.07 81.49
N GLY A 109 15.03 11.02 82.23
CA GLY A 109 15.94 10.09 82.90
C GLY A 109 15.65 8.63 82.54
N ALA A 110 15.80 7.73 83.51
CA ALA A 110 15.69 6.28 83.28
C ALA A 110 14.24 5.80 83.25
N VAL A 111 13.97 4.84 82.37
CA VAL A 111 12.86 3.89 82.51
C VAL A 111 13.45 2.60 83.06
N THR A 112 12.99 2.13 84.21
CA THR A 112 13.58 1.00 84.94
C THR A 112 12.54 -0.07 85.22
N VAL A 113 12.82 -1.31 84.86
CA VAL A 113 12.10 -2.48 85.38
C VAL A 113 12.89 -3.01 86.56
N ASN A 114 12.39 -2.83 87.78
CA ASN A 114 13.12 -3.19 88.98
C ASN A 114 13.25 -4.72 89.12
N SER A 115 14.18 -5.21 89.96
CA SER A 115 14.26 -6.64 90.33
C SER A 115 13.77 -6.87 91.76
N SER A 116 13.31 -8.10 92.02
CA SER A 116 13.09 -8.62 93.36
C SER A 116 14.21 -9.59 93.75
N ALA A 117 14.53 -9.67 95.04
CA ALA A 117 15.51 -10.63 95.53
C ALA A 117 15.03 -12.09 95.37
N SER A 118 13.72 -12.35 95.38
CA SER A 118 13.16 -13.72 95.43
C SER A 118 12.08 -14.04 94.40
N THR A 119 11.65 -13.09 93.57
CA THR A 119 10.53 -13.31 92.63
C THR A 119 10.84 -12.78 91.25
N SER A 120 10.34 -13.46 90.22
CA SER A 120 10.46 -13.00 88.83
C SER A 120 9.47 -11.86 88.56
N TYR A 121 9.95 -10.81 87.90
CA TYR A 121 9.13 -9.67 87.44
C TYR A 121 9.04 -9.68 85.93
N SER A 122 7.83 -9.43 85.42
CA SER A 122 7.59 -9.14 84.01
C SER A 122 6.86 -7.81 83.88
N SER A 123 7.26 -7.00 82.91
CA SER A 123 6.61 -5.73 82.60
C SER A 123 6.54 -5.51 81.10
N THR A 124 5.59 -4.69 80.65
CA THR A 124 5.32 -4.46 79.23
C THR A 124 5.33 -2.97 78.91
N ILE A 125 6.02 -2.60 77.83
CA ILE A 125 5.87 -1.29 77.16
C ILE A 125 5.24 -1.54 75.78
N THR A 126 4.09 -0.96 75.54
CA THR A 126 3.29 -1.22 74.34
C THR A 126 2.59 0.04 73.82
N GLY A 127 1.90 -0.09 72.68
CA GLY A 127 1.04 0.93 72.10
C GLY A 127 1.57 1.55 70.81
N ALA A 128 0.71 2.29 70.14
CA ALA A 128 0.99 2.85 68.81
C ALA A 128 1.74 4.21 68.83
N GLY A 129 2.13 4.69 70.01
CA GLY A 129 2.77 5.98 70.24
C GLY A 129 4.30 5.94 70.31
N THR A 130 4.89 7.02 70.84
CA THR A 130 6.34 7.19 71.00
C THR A 130 6.73 7.32 72.48
N LEU A 131 7.75 6.59 72.91
CA LEU A 131 8.43 6.77 74.20
C LEU A 131 9.87 7.23 73.96
N THR A 132 10.30 8.27 74.65
CA THR A 132 11.71 8.69 74.67
C THR A 132 12.24 8.63 76.11
N CYS A 133 13.45 8.10 76.30
CA CYS A 133 14.11 8.07 77.61
C CYS A 133 15.62 8.27 77.51
N ALA A 134 16.23 8.72 78.61
CA ALA A 134 17.69 8.87 78.67
C ALA A 134 18.39 7.50 78.75
N SER A 135 17.82 6.57 79.51
CA SER A 135 18.27 5.18 79.59
C SER A 135 17.08 4.24 79.78
N LEU A 136 17.24 3.00 79.34
CA LEU A 136 16.32 1.92 79.66
C LEU A 136 17.09 0.87 80.47
N ILE A 137 16.56 0.52 81.63
CA ILE A 137 17.19 -0.38 82.57
C ILE A 137 16.25 -1.57 82.80
N VAL A 138 16.73 -2.78 82.55
CA VAL A 138 16.02 -4.02 82.86
C VAL A 138 16.79 -4.73 83.96
N GLY A 139 16.17 -4.81 85.13
CA GLY A 139 16.78 -5.34 86.33
C GLY A 139 17.41 -4.26 87.22
N SER A 140 17.95 -4.69 88.35
CA SER A 140 18.65 -3.84 89.33
C SER A 140 19.76 -4.64 90.01
N ASN A 141 20.73 -3.95 90.61
CA ASN A 141 21.81 -4.61 91.34
C ASN A 141 21.33 -5.08 92.72
N VAL A 142 20.56 -6.17 92.74
CA VAL A 142 20.03 -6.81 93.96
C VAL A 142 20.69 -8.16 94.14
N THR A 143 21.27 -8.44 95.31
CA THR A 143 21.81 -9.76 95.63
C THR A 143 20.68 -10.78 95.78
N PRO A 144 20.73 -11.93 95.12
CA PRO A 144 19.45 -12.54 94.82
C PRO A 144 19.26 -13.84 95.68
N SER A 145 18.16 -13.98 96.42
CA SER A 145 17.86 -15.11 97.35
C SER A 145 17.16 -16.39 96.79
N SER A 146 16.44 -16.34 95.66
CA SER A 146 15.98 -17.50 94.85
C SER A 146 15.91 -17.24 93.34
N ASP A 147 16.32 -18.18 92.48
CA ASP A 147 16.43 -18.00 91.01
C ASP A 147 15.26 -17.20 90.43
N ARG A 148 15.60 -16.13 89.71
CA ARG A 148 14.60 -15.16 89.23
C ARG A 148 14.99 -14.54 87.91
N THR A 149 13.98 -13.99 87.25
CA THR A 149 14.11 -13.30 85.98
C THR A 149 13.38 -11.97 86.02
N THR A 150 14.02 -10.91 85.54
CA THR A 150 13.40 -9.61 85.24
C THR A 150 13.22 -9.49 83.74
N THR A 151 11.98 -9.48 83.26
CA THR A 151 11.65 -9.42 81.83
C THR A 151 10.95 -8.12 81.48
N LEU A 152 11.43 -7.44 80.43
CA LEU A 152 10.72 -6.36 79.77
C LEU A 152 10.34 -6.78 78.35
N THR A 153 9.04 -6.82 78.07
CA THR A 153 8.52 -7.02 76.72
C THR A 153 8.17 -5.66 76.10
N CYS A 154 8.70 -5.40 74.91
CA CYS A 154 8.51 -4.16 74.18
C CYS A 154 7.79 -4.42 72.84
N SER A 155 6.66 -3.76 72.65
CA SER A 155 5.85 -3.78 71.41
C SER A 155 5.32 -2.39 71.05
N ILE A 156 5.96 -1.33 71.55
CA ILE A 156 5.60 0.06 71.23
C ILE A 156 6.09 0.44 69.83
N THR A 157 5.32 1.24 69.09
CA THR A 157 5.70 1.70 67.74
C THR A 157 7.06 2.35 67.69
N THR A 158 7.39 3.24 68.64
CA THR A 158 8.70 3.88 68.70
C THR A 158 9.19 4.05 70.13
N LEU A 159 10.37 3.52 70.43
CA LEU A 159 11.13 3.76 71.64
C LEU A 159 12.49 4.33 71.27
N THR A 160 12.83 5.52 71.77
CA THR A 160 14.16 6.13 71.57
C THR A 160 14.88 6.28 72.90
N ILE A 161 16.03 5.63 73.02
CA ILE A 161 16.92 5.67 74.18
C ILE A 161 18.13 6.51 73.80
N SER A 162 18.28 7.71 74.39
CA SER A 162 19.39 8.60 74.04
C SER A 162 20.74 8.11 74.57
N GLY A 163 20.74 7.31 75.63
CA GLY A 163 21.90 6.64 76.23
C GLY A 163 21.82 5.13 76.10
N ASN A 164 22.00 4.41 77.22
CA ASN A 164 22.17 2.96 77.21
C ASN A 164 20.87 2.18 77.45
N LEU A 165 20.79 0.99 76.84
CA LEU A 165 19.92 -0.10 77.29
C LEU A 165 20.76 -1.02 78.17
N SER A 166 20.45 -1.10 79.47
CA SER A 166 21.25 -1.85 80.43
C SER A 166 20.48 -3.06 80.97
N LEU A 167 21.06 -4.24 80.81
CA LEU A 167 20.58 -5.51 81.35
C LEU A 167 21.37 -5.84 82.62
N TYR A 168 20.73 -5.73 83.78
CA TYR A 168 21.36 -6.04 85.05
C TYR A 168 21.10 -7.49 85.45
N SER A 169 22.04 -8.36 85.06
CA SER A 169 22.12 -9.74 85.55
C SER A 169 23.25 -9.86 86.57
N ASN A 170 23.02 -10.55 87.68
CA ASN A 170 24.01 -10.83 88.73
C ASN A 170 23.73 -12.19 89.38
N ASP A 171 24.66 -12.71 90.18
CA ASP A 171 24.48 -13.95 90.94
C ASP A 171 25.03 -13.81 92.38
N ASN A 172 24.89 -14.86 93.18
CA ASN A 172 25.60 -15.01 94.45
C ASN A 172 26.24 -16.41 94.60
N SER A 173 26.71 -16.97 93.49
CA SER A 173 27.30 -18.32 93.39
C SER A 173 26.37 -19.52 93.63
N ASN A 174 25.10 -19.32 94.03
CA ASN A 174 24.11 -20.41 94.19
C ASN A 174 22.79 -20.15 93.46
N ARG A 175 22.60 -18.94 92.96
CA ARG A 175 21.29 -18.37 92.68
C ARG A 175 21.43 -17.30 91.61
N GLN A 176 20.59 -17.33 90.57
CA GLN A 176 20.75 -16.49 89.37
C GLN A 176 19.71 -15.36 89.27
N ASN A 177 20.11 -14.15 88.88
CA ASN A 177 19.19 -13.07 88.49
C ASN A 177 19.43 -12.73 87.02
N ASP A 178 18.45 -13.06 86.19
CA ASP A 178 18.51 -12.87 84.74
C ASP A 178 17.72 -11.63 84.31
N ALA A 179 18.37 -10.68 83.63
CA ALA A 179 17.69 -9.61 82.91
C ALA A 179 17.40 -10.01 81.46
N ARG A 180 16.14 -9.81 81.02
CA ARG A 180 15.68 -10.16 79.67
C ARG A 180 14.93 -9.01 79.03
N PHE A 181 15.39 -8.55 77.87
CA PHE A 181 14.67 -7.60 77.03
C PHE A 181 14.20 -8.28 75.75
N TYR A 182 12.87 -8.28 75.55
CA TYR A 182 12.21 -8.85 74.40
C TYR A 182 11.67 -7.73 73.52
N LEU A 183 12.17 -7.63 72.30
CA LEU A 183 11.62 -6.74 71.29
C LEU A 183 10.71 -7.56 70.37
N SER A 184 9.40 -7.49 70.63
CA SER A 184 8.41 -8.27 69.89
C SER A 184 8.00 -7.58 68.58
N THR A 185 7.79 -6.26 68.59
CA THR A 185 7.42 -5.44 67.42
C THR A 185 7.85 -3.98 67.62
N GLY A 186 7.71 -3.15 66.58
CA GLY A 186 7.98 -1.72 66.65
C GLY A 186 9.47 -1.38 66.54
N THR A 187 9.83 -0.11 66.72
CA THR A 187 11.21 0.36 66.54
C THR A 187 11.84 0.79 67.87
N VAL A 188 12.97 0.19 68.22
CA VAL A 188 13.80 0.60 69.36
C VAL A 188 15.11 1.19 68.85
N THR A 189 15.40 2.44 69.22
CA THR A 189 16.67 3.11 68.92
C THR A 189 17.50 3.24 70.18
N VAL A 190 18.76 2.78 70.15
CA VAL A 190 19.75 2.93 71.23
C VAL A 190 20.91 3.77 70.72
N ASN A 191 21.01 5.02 71.18
CA ASN A 191 22.08 5.93 70.76
C ASN A 191 23.38 5.75 71.56
N GLY A 192 23.31 5.15 72.75
CA GLY A 192 24.46 4.67 73.51
C GLY A 192 24.78 3.21 73.20
N SER A 193 25.05 2.43 74.24
CA SER A 193 25.37 1.00 74.16
C SER A 193 24.27 0.14 74.77
N ILE A 194 24.13 -1.08 74.25
CA ILE A 194 23.50 -2.20 74.95
C ILE A 194 24.57 -2.77 75.90
N THR A 195 24.31 -2.68 77.19
CA THR A 195 25.25 -3.09 78.24
C THR A 195 24.69 -4.22 79.07
N SER A 196 25.54 -5.13 79.55
CA SER A 196 25.17 -6.06 80.61
C SER A 196 26.16 -5.96 81.77
N THR A 197 25.67 -6.06 83.00
CA THR A 197 26.52 -6.12 84.21
C THR A 197 26.89 -7.54 84.59
N ASN A 198 26.88 -8.48 83.64
CA ASN A 198 27.08 -9.88 83.96
C ASN A 198 28.51 -10.12 84.52
N GLU A 199 28.60 -10.59 85.78
CA GLU A 199 29.84 -10.59 86.58
C GLU A 199 30.64 -11.91 86.54
N ASP A 200 30.06 -13.07 86.19
CA ASP A 200 30.76 -14.39 86.23
C ASP A 200 30.33 -15.37 85.12
N THR A 201 31.16 -16.39 84.87
CA THR A 201 31.10 -17.34 83.76
C THR A 201 30.17 -18.55 83.95
N SER A 202 29.60 -18.80 85.13
CA SER A 202 29.00 -20.12 85.38
C SER A 202 27.48 -20.25 85.41
N ASP A 203 26.63 -19.22 85.51
CA ASP A 203 25.19 -19.50 85.72
C ASP A 203 24.15 -18.47 85.25
N ASN A 204 24.36 -17.16 85.40
CA ASN A 204 23.36 -16.15 85.03
C ASN A 204 23.41 -15.73 83.55
N THR A 205 22.27 -15.34 83.00
CA THR A 205 22.13 -14.95 81.58
C THR A 205 21.56 -13.54 81.43
N SER A 206 22.21 -12.70 80.62
CA SER A 206 21.60 -11.48 80.07
C SER A 206 21.03 -11.78 78.69
N THR A 207 19.73 -11.56 78.47
CA THR A 207 19.07 -11.88 77.21
C THR A 207 18.56 -10.64 76.49
N LEU A 208 18.96 -10.49 75.23
CA LEU A 208 18.30 -9.63 74.25
C LEU A 208 17.79 -10.53 73.13
N THR A 209 16.47 -10.58 72.93
CA THR A 209 15.92 -11.38 71.83
C THR A 209 14.85 -10.63 71.06
N MET A 210 14.90 -10.82 69.75
CA MET A 210 13.87 -10.42 68.79
C MET A 210 13.13 -11.65 68.22
N ALA A 211 13.29 -12.83 68.83
CA ALA A 211 12.82 -14.12 68.33
C ALA A 211 11.66 -14.74 69.15
N THR A 212 10.92 -13.92 69.91
CA THR A 212 9.78 -14.39 70.73
C THR A 212 8.48 -13.65 70.37
N GLY A 213 7.39 -14.38 70.05
CA GLY A 213 6.08 -13.78 69.75
C GLY A 213 5.87 -13.43 68.27
N SER A 214 5.27 -12.26 67.97
CA SER A 214 4.91 -11.80 66.60
C SER A 214 6.12 -11.54 65.68
N GLN A 215 7.29 -11.17 66.24
CA GLN A 215 8.63 -11.22 65.61
C GLN A 215 8.92 -10.31 64.39
N ASP A 216 8.45 -9.05 64.41
CA ASP A 216 8.62 -8.07 63.32
C ASP A 216 9.25 -6.73 63.80
N GLY A 217 10.10 -6.76 64.83
CA GLY A 217 10.72 -5.57 65.42
C GLY A 217 11.91 -5.00 64.63
N THR A 218 12.20 -3.71 64.82
CA THR A 218 13.39 -3.01 64.31
C THR A 218 14.27 -2.50 65.46
N LEU A 219 15.56 -2.86 65.47
CA LEU A 219 16.57 -2.34 66.41
C LEU A 219 17.55 -1.42 65.69
N ILE A 220 17.64 -0.16 66.11
CA ILE A 220 18.58 0.84 65.55
C ILE A 220 19.69 1.12 66.56
N LEU A 221 20.94 0.92 66.15
CA LEU A 221 22.15 1.04 66.98
C LEU A 221 22.96 2.26 66.54
N GLY A 222 22.90 3.32 67.34
CA GLY A 222 23.55 4.61 67.09
C GLY A 222 24.89 4.80 67.79
N GLY A 223 25.24 4.00 68.80
CA GLY A 223 26.50 4.15 69.53
C GLY A 223 27.74 3.64 68.79
N VAL A 224 28.91 4.19 69.14
CA VAL A 224 30.23 3.79 68.59
C VAL A 224 30.53 2.30 68.84
N THR A 225 30.23 1.86 70.07
CA THR A 225 30.34 0.49 70.56
C THR A 225 28.95 -0.01 70.93
N PRO A 226 28.16 -0.57 69.99
CA PRO A 226 26.75 -0.89 70.23
C PRO A 226 26.53 -1.93 71.32
N PHE A 227 27.48 -2.84 71.51
CA PHE A 227 27.45 -3.87 72.53
C PHE A 227 28.68 -3.71 73.42
N ASN A 228 28.46 -3.58 74.72
CA ASN A 228 29.49 -3.61 75.75
C ASN A 228 29.00 -4.56 76.86
N LEU A 229 29.25 -5.85 76.66
CA LEU A 229 28.66 -6.92 77.46
C LEU A 229 29.65 -7.42 78.53
N GLY A 230 29.14 -7.73 79.72
CA GLY A 230 29.91 -8.32 80.81
C GLY A 230 30.41 -9.74 80.50
N ALA A 231 31.27 -10.28 81.38
CA ALA A 231 32.04 -11.50 81.13
C ALA A 231 31.22 -12.81 81.15
N GLY A 232 30.03 -12.81 81.74
CA GLY A 232 29.17 -13.99 81.80
C GLY A 232 28.40 -14.30 80.53
N THR A 233 27.44 -15.23 80.62
CA THR A 233 26.64 -15.67 79.46
C THR A 233 25.71 -14.54 78.97
N ASN A 234 25.86 -14.17 77.70
CA ASN A 234 25.00 -13.21 77.02
C ASN A 234 24.29 -13.89 75.85
N SER A 235 22.96 -14.02 75.95
CA SER A 235 22.12 -14.63 74.92
C SER A 235 21.52 -13.54 74.04
N ILE A 236 22.19 -13.24 72.92
CA ILE A 236 21.81 -12.19 71.98
C ILE A 236 21.28 -12.83 70.70
N THR A 237 19.97 -12.75 70.47
CA THR A 237 19.30 -13.34 69.29
C THR A 237 18.64 -12.25 68.46
N LEU A 238 19.21 -11.99 67.29
CA LEU A 238 18.82 -10.90 66.37
C LEU A 238 18.24 -11.41 65.04
N SER A 239 17.87 -12.69 64.97
CA SER A 239 17.37 -13.38 63.78
C SER A 239 15.96 -13.95 63.98
N GLY A 240 15.01 -13.11 64.38
CA GLY A 240 13.58 -13.47 64.40
C GLY A 240 12.93 -13.37 63.01
N THR A 241 11.71 -13.90 62.85
CA THR A 241 11.06 -14.12 61.54
C THR A 241 11.10 -12.95 60.54
N ALA A 242 10.85 -11.71 60.96
CA ALA A 242 10.94 -10.52 60.10
C ALA A 242 11.65 -9.35 60.80
N THR A 243 12.75 -9.66 61.48
CA THR A 243 13.50 -8.69 62.29
C THR A 243 14.52 -7.89 61.49
N LEU A 244 14.61 -6.60 61.76
CA LEU A 244 15.60 -5.69 61.16
C LEU A 244 16.54 -5.11 62.23
N VAL A 245 17.85 -5.25 62.03
CA VAL A 245 18.85 -4.53 62.84
C VAL A 245 19.61 -3.53 61.97
N LYS A 246 19.67 -2.27 62.41
CA LYS A 246 20.32 -1.18 61.69
C LYS A 246 21.47 -0.58 62.50
N TYR A 247 22.68 -0.72 62.00
CA TYR A 247 23.89 -0.07 62.53
C TYR A 247 24.05 1.31 61.87
N ASN A 248 23.75 2.38 62.60
CA ASN A 248 23.53 3.73 62.03
C ASN A 248 24.55 4.79 62.47
N TYR A 249 25.63 4.40 63.14
CA TYR A 249 26.63 5.37 63.61
C TYR A 249 27.38 6.04 62.44
N SER A 250 27.66 7.33 62.54
CA SER A 250 28.50 8.08 61.60
C SER A 250 29.99 7.90 61.94
N GLY A 251 30.54 6.74 61.61
CA GLY A 251 31.90 6.35 61.93
C GLY A 251 32.05 4.84 62.05
N ALA A 252 33.26 4.41 62.43
CA ALA A 252 33.53 2.99 62.64
C ALA A 252 32.63 2.39 63.72
N GLN A 253 32.10 1.19 63.48
CA GLN A 253 31.18 0.50 64.39
C GLN A 253 31.36 -1.02 64.25
N THR A 254 31.48 -1.74 65.36
CA THR A 254 31.56 -3.20 65.34
C THR A 254 30.16 -3.80 65.29
N VAL A 255 29.90 -4.65 64.29
CA VAL A 255 28.66 -5.43 64.17
C VAL A 255 28.79 -6.67 65.05
N TYR A 256 27.79 -6.93 65.88
CA TYR A 256 27.80 -8.09 66.78
C TYR A 256 27.80 -9.40 65.97
N PRO A 257 28.71 -10.35 66.25
CA PRO A 257 28.96 -11.53 65.40
C PRO A 257 27.92 -12.63 65.64
N VAL A 258 26.71 -12.42 65.10
CA VAL A 258 25.58 -13.36 65.16
C VAL A 258 24.90 -13.47 63.79
N ALA A 259 23.91 -14.36 63.72
CA ALA A 259 22.97 -14.37 62.60
C ALA A 259 21.96 -13.22 62.71
N TYR A 260 21.63 -12.63 61.56
CA TYR A 260 20.58 -11.63 61.39
C TYR A 260 19.57 -12.12 60.36
N THR A 261 18.30 -11.76 60.54
CA THR A 261 17.31 -11.88 59.47
C THR A 261 17.58 -10.77 58.46
N ASP A 262 17.31 -9.51 58.80
CA ASP A 262 17.72 -8.36 57.99
C ASP A 262 18.74 -7.49 58.74
N LEU A 263 19.80 -7.10 58.03
CA LEU A 263 20.88 -6.26 58.56
C LEU A 263 21.07 -5.04 57.66
N THR A 264 20.99 -3.85 58.24
CA THR A 264 21.31 -2.59 57.56
C THR A 264 22.61 -2.00 58.10
N LEU A 265 23.56 -1.76 57.20
CA LEU A 265 24.78 -1.01 57.47
C LEU A 265 24.61 0.42 56.92
N ALA A 266 24.43 1.39 57.82
CA ALA A 266 24.12 2.77 57.49
C ALA A 266 25.08 3.77 58.17
N GLY A 267 24.81 5.06 57.99
CA GLY A 267 25.71 6.12 58.45
C GLY A 267 26.94 6.24 57.56
N SER A 268 28.12 6.24 58.16
CA SER A 268 29.42 6.34 57.49
C SER A 268 30.46 5.45 58.18
N GLY A 269 31.65 5.31 57.56
CA GLY A 269 32.77 4.56 58.13
C GLY A 269 32.64 3.05 58.01
N ALA A 270 33.69 2.33 58.44
CA ALA A 270 33.76 0.88 58.36
C ALA A 270 32.89 0.21 59.44
N LYS A 271 32.07 -0.74 59.03
CA LYS A 271 31.28 -1.62 59.88
C LYS A 271 32.00 -2.96 59.95
N THR A 272 32.49 -3.33 61.13
CA THR A 272 33.25 -4.58 61.30
C THR A 272 32.30 -5.76 61.32
N THR A 273 32.32 -6.57 60.27
CA THR A 273 31.34 -7.65 59.99
C THR A 273 31.89 -9.06 60.16
N THR A 274 33.04 -9.21 60.81
CA THR A 274 33.66 -10.52 61.07
C THR A 274 32.74 -11.40 61.89
N GLY A 275 32.47 -12.63 61.44
CA GLY A 275 31.60 -13.58 62.13
C GLY A 275 30.10 -13.32 61.99
N VAL A 276 29.69 -12.41 61.10
CA VAL A 276 28.27 -12.08 60.86
C VAL A 276 27.67 -13.00 59.78
N THR A 277 26.47 -13.50 60.03
CA THR A 277 25.64 -14.21 59.05
C THR A 277 24.37 -13.41 58.75
N VAL A 278 23.99 -13.26 57.48
CA VAL A 278 22.74 -12.59 57.08
C VAL A 278 21.87 -13.57 56.29
N ASN A 279 20.67 -13.85 56.78
CA ASN A 279 19.74 -14.83 56.19
C ASN A 279 18.73 -14.21 55.21
N GLY A 280 18.33 -12.95 55.45
CA GLY A 280 17.46 -12.13 54.62
C GLY A 280 18.27 -11.08 53.87
N VAL A 281 18.05 -9.80 54.13
CA VAL A 281 18.64 -8.68 53.39
C VAL A 281 19.82 -8.08 54.13
N LEU A 282 20.98 -8.01 53.47
CA LEU A 282 22.04 -7.06 53.81
C LEU A 282 21.82 -5.76 53.03
N SER A 283 21.40 -4.69 53.69
CA SER A 283 21.19 -3.37 53.08
C SER A 283 22.37 -2.45 53.35
N MET A 284 23.03 -2.00 52.28
CA MET A 284 24.11 -1.02 52.29
C MET A 284 23.53 0.39 52.07
N GLU A 285 23.53 1.22 53.11
CA GLU A 285 22.98 2.57 53.10
C GLU A 285 24.05 3.63 53.42
N GLY A 286 23.76 4.90 53.10
CA GLY A 286 24.67 6.02 53.37
C GLY A 286 26.04 5.82 52.71
N THR A 287 27.11 6.12 53.46
CA THR A 287 28.52 5.94 53.05
C THR A 287 29.24 4.84 53.85
N ALA A 288 28.52 4.00 54.61
CA ALA A 288 29.09 2.90 55.37
C ALA A 288 29.68 1.78 54.48
N THR A 289 30.78 1.16 54.92
CA THR A 289 31.44 0.03 54.24
C THR A 289 31.47 -1.19 55.15
N ALA A 290 31.46 -2.40 54.59
CA ALA A 290 31.73 -3.62 55.36
C ALA A 290 33.25 -3.88 55.41
N SER A 291 33.78 -4.37 56.54
CA SER A 291 35.21 -4.71 56.66
C SER A 291 35.55 -6.02 55.96
N VAL A 292 34.64 -7.00 56.02
CA VAL A 292 34.70 -8.31 55.36
C VAL A 292 33.31 -8.68 54.87
N ALA A 293 33.20 -9.56 53.86
CA ALA A 293 31.89 -10.05 53.47
C ALA A 293 31.26 -10.86 54.62
N PRO A 294 30.00 -10.61 55.01
CA PRO A 294 29.30 -11.53 55.90
C PRO A 294 29.03 -12.85 55.19
N THR A 295 28.78 -13.90 55.97
CA THR A 295 28.26 -15.16 55.43
C THR A 295 26.81 -14.96 55.02
N TYR A 296 26.50 -15.22 53.75
CA TYR A 296 25.13 -15.14 53.24
C TYR A 296 24.42 -16.48 53.43
N GLY A 297 23.21 -16.44 54.03
CA GLY A 297 22.28 -17.57 54.01
C GLY A 297 21.82 -17.89 52.59
N SER A 298 21.28 -19.09 52.37
CA SER A 298 20.92 -19.58 51.04
C SER A 298 19.92 -18.69 50.29
N SER A 299 19.02 -18.02 51.01
CA SER A 299 17.99 -17.12 50.46
C SER A 299 18.34 -15.62 50.58
N ALA A 300 19.55 -15.31 51.03
CA ALA A 300 19.90 -13.93 51.36
C ALA A 300 20.02 -13.04 50.12
N THR A 301 19.85 -11.73 50.33
CA THR A 301 19.94 -10.68 49.31
C THR A 301 20.97 -9.63 49.74
N LEU A 302 21.84 -9.22 48.82
CA LEU A 302 22.63 -7.99 48.98
C LEU A 302 21.89 -6.83 48.32
N GLN A 303 21.55 -5.80 49.09
CA GLN A 303 20.86 -4.61 48.60
C GLN A 303 21.72 -3.36 48.75
N TYR A 304 21.84 -2.57 47.69
CA TYR A 304 22.37 -1.20 47.76
C TYR A 304 21.21 -0.21 47.81
N ASN A 305 20.89 0.30 48.99
CA ASN A 305 19.84 1.28 49.23
C ASN A 305 20.44 2.63 49.65
N THR A 306 21.21 3.24 48.76
CA THR A 306 21.84 4.54 49.02
C THR A 306 21.58 5.53 47.89
N ALA A 307 21.39 6.79 48.25
CA ALA A 307 21.33 7.90 47.30
C ALA A 307 22.73 8.44 46.95
N THR A 308 23.76 8.01 47.67
CA THR A 308 25.15 8.45 47.44
C THR A 308 25.85 7.42 46.57
N SER A 309 26.42 7.87 45.45
CA SER A 309 27.22 7.02 44.57
C SER A 309 28.40 6.38 45.31
N ARG A 310 28.70 5.13 45.00
CA ARG A 310 29.77 4.36 45.64
C ARG A 310 30.26 3.22 44.76
N THR A 311 31.48 2.79 45.05
CA THR A 311 32.00 1.52 44.53
C THR A 311 31.50 0.38 45.42
N ALA A 312 31.09 -0.73 44.80
CA ALA A 312 30.75 -1.97 45.49
C ALA A 312 31.94 -2.42 46.37
N GLY A 313 31.66 -2.81 47.61
CA GLY A 313 32.69 -3.23 48.56
C GLY A 313 32.96 -4.74 48.54
N VAL A 314 33.49 -5.23 49.66
CA VAL A 314 33.77 -6.65 49.90
C VAL A 314 32.49 -7.47 50.06
N GLU A 315 31.38 -6.83 50.43
CA GLU A 315 30.07 -7.45 50.60
C GLU A 315 29.54 -8.11 49.31
N TRP A 316 29.90 -7.58 48.14
CA TRP A 316 29.54 -8.19 46.86
C TRP A 316 30.57 -9.25 46.46
N ILE A 317 30.41 -10.45 47.01
CA ILE A 317 31.25 -11.62 46.73
C ILE A 317 31.11 -12.12 45.28
N THR A 318 32.12 -12.86 44.80
CA THR A 318 32.10 -13.50 43.48
C THR A 318 32.65 -14.95 43.60
N PRO A 319 31.91 -15.98 43.17
CA PRO A 319 30.52 -15.92 42.70
C PRO A 319 29.53 -15.58 43.83
N PHE A 320 28.47 -14.84 43.52
CA PHE A 320 27.34 -14.64 44.43
C PHE A 320 26.38 -15.84 44.31
N ALA A 321 26.12 -16.51 45.44
CA ALA A 321 25.45 -17.82 45.47
C ALA A 321 24.03 -17.80 46.08
N ALA A 322 23.70 -16.80 46.89
CA ALA A 322 22.42 -16.75 47.58
C ALA A 322 21.28 -16.37 46.63
N THR A 323 20.16 -17.10 46.67
CA THR A 323 19.09 -17.04 45.67
C THR A 323 18.29 -15.73 45.69
N GLY A 324 18.39 -14.93 46.76
CA GLY A 324 17.85 -13.57 46.80
C GLY A 324 18.60 -12.59 45.89
N GLY A 325 19.85 -12.90 45.56
CA GLY A 325 20.63 -12.18 44.55
C GLY A 325 21.10 -10.80 45.02
N VAL A 326 21.30 -9.91 44.05
CA VAL A 326 21.77 -8.53 44.29
C VAL A 326 20.74 -7.54 43.77
N ILE A 327 20.40 -6.54 44.59
CA ILE A 327 19.44 -5.48 44.27
C ILE A 327 20.10 -4.11 44.35
N ILE A 328 20.00 -3.33 43.28
CA ILE A 328 20.34 -1.89 43.29
C ILE A 328 19.03 -1.12 43.43
N ALA A 329 18.78 -0.56 44.61
CA ALA A 329 17.44 -0.14 45.02
C ALA A 329 17.18 1.37 44.94
N ASN A 330 18.22 2.20 44.93
CA ASN A 330 18.11 3.65 45.11
C ASN A 330 19.03 4.41 44.13
N THR A 331 18.92 5.74 44.14
CA THR A 331 19.46 6.68 43.15
C THR A 331 20.99 6.81 43.09
N GLY A 332 21.72 6.29 44.08
CA GLY A 332 23.19 6.30 44.07
C GLY A 332 23.74 5.40 42.96
N ASN A 333 24.70 5.91 42.18
CA ASN A 333 25.40 5.09 41.19
C ASN A 333 26.30 4.07 41.89
N ILE A 334 26.04 2.78 41.69
CA ILE A 334 26.87 1.69 42.19
C ILE A 334 27.85 1.26 41.11
N THR A 335 29.14 1.39 41.37
CA THR A 335 30.20 1.01 40.43
C THR A 335 30.83 -0.32 40.86
N LEU A 336 30.99 -1.27 39.95
CA LEU A 336 31.70 -2.52 40.24
C LEU A 336 33.18 -2.27 40.55
N ASN A 337 33.73 -3.04 41.50
CA ASN A 337 35.16 -3.02 41.87
C ASN A 337 36.01 -4.11 41.20
N ALA A 338 35.37 -5.11 40.60
CA ALA A 338 35.99 -6.26 39.98
C ALA A 338 34.96 -6.97 39.08
N ALA A 339 35.39 -7.98 38.33
CA ALA A 339 34.47 -8.88 37.64
C ALA A 339 33.54 -9.57 38.64
N LYS A 340 32.24 -9.63 38.31
CA LYS A 340 31.23 -10.27 39.16
C LYS A 340 30.58 -11.45 38.44
N VAL A 341 30.47 -12.56 39.16
CA VAL A 341 29.83 -13.79 38.69
C VAL A 341 28.64 -14.11 39.58
N PHE A 342 27.51 -14.45 38.97
CA PHE A 342 26.32 -14.93 39.64
C PHE A 342 26.20 -16.45 39.41
N ASN A 343 25.90 -17.22 40.46
CA ASN A 343 25.61 -18.64 40.32
C ASN A 343 24.25 -18.89 39.62
N ALA A 344 23.98 -20.16 39.31
CA ALA A 344 22.70 -20.54 38.75
C ALA A 344 21.51 -20.10 39.60
N SER A 345 20.51 -19.52 38.95
CA SER A 345 19.28 -19.02 39.57
C SER A 345 19.45 -17.84 40.52
N VAL A 346 20.61 -17.16 40.50
CA VAL A 346 20.86 -15.98 41.33
C VAL A 346 20.60 -14.69 40.53
N PRO A 347 19.54 -13.93 40.81
CA PRO A 347 19.15 -12.77 40.02
C PRO A 347 20.01 -11.52 40.31
N LEU A 348 20.07 -10.62 39.32
CA LEU A 348 20.48 -9.23 39.50
C LEU A 348 19.28 -8.33 39.18
N THR A 349 18.91 -7.46 40.12
CA THR A 349 17.81 -6.51 39.95
C THR A 349 18.29 -5.07 40.06
N ILE A 350 17.91 -4.23 39.09
CA ILE A 350 18.09 -2.78 39.15
C ILE A 350 16.69 -2.15 39.20
N ASN A 351 16.39 -1.46 40.30
CA ASN A 351 15.10 -0.80 40.49
C ASN A 351 15.00 0.51 39.70
N SER A 352 13.77 1.01 39.55
CA SER A 352 13.49 2.29 38.90
C SER A 352 14.30 3.43 39.53
N GLY A 353 14.97 4.22 38.69
CA GLY A 353 15.81 5.33 39.12
C GLY A 353 17.18 4.95 39.70
N ALA A 354 17.49 3.66 39.86
CA ALA A 354 18.79 3.19 40.31
C ALA A 354 19.79 3.07 39.15
N THR A 355 21.09 3.14 39.45
CA THR A 355 22.16 3.00 38.43
C THR A 355 23.21 1.98 38.84
N LEU A 356 23.53 1.05 37.95
CA LEU A 356 24.69 0.15 38.06
C LEU A 356 25.68 0.43 36.93
N SER A 357 26.92 0.74 37.29
CA SER A 357 28.05 0.84 36.38
C SER A 357 29.00 -0.33 36.54
N THR A 358 29.32 -1.00 35.43
CA THR A 358 30.25 -2.13 35.44
C THR A 358 31.71 -1.72 35.43
N ALA A 359 32.01 -0.44 35.15
CA ALA A 359 33.38 0.08 35.00
C ALA A 359 34.29 -0.80 34.12
N ASN A 360 33.74 -1.32 33.01
CA ASN A 360 34.42 -2.20 32.05
C ASN A 360 34.84 -3.58 32.60
N TYR A 361 34.49 -3.92 33.85
CA TYR A 361 34.68 -5.27 34.38
C TYR A 361 33.65 -6.25 33.79
N GLN A 362 34.04 -7.51 33.61
CA GLN A 362 33.13 -8.56 33.17
C GLN A 362 31.99 -8.76 34.17
N LEU A 363 30.78 -8.93 33.65
CA LEU A 363 29.61 -9.32 34.43
C LEU A 363 29.01 -10.61 33.86
N THR A 364 28.93 -11.64 34.71
CA THR A 364 28.42 -12.96 34.33
C THR A 364 27.09 -13.22 35.01
N PHE A 365 26.02 -13.31 34.20
CA PHE A 365 24.67 -13.63 34.66
C PHE A 365 24.46 -15.14 34.80
N GLY A 366 24.18 -15.58 36.02
CA GLY A 366 23.67 -16.91 36.32
C GLY A 366 22.17 -16.94 36.67
N GLY A 367 21.56 -15.83 37.03
CA GLY A 367 20.10 -15.73 37.15
C GLY A 367 19.50 -14.82 36.10
N ASN A 368 18.26 -14.42 36.34
CA ASN A 368 17.61 -13.39 35.57
C ASN A 368 18.35 -12.05 35.76
N PHE A 369 18.48 -11.28 34.67
CA PHE A 369 18.83 -9.87 34.75
C PHE A 369 17.56 -9.05 34.62
N ILE A 370 17.19 -8.36 35.70
CA ILE A 370 15.94 -7.62 35.84
C ILE A 370 16.28 -6.13 35.92
N ASN A 371 15.77 -5.34 34.96
CA ASN A 371 15.91 -3.89 34.98
C ASN A 371 14.53 -3.23 34.96
N ASN A 372 14.06 -2.81 36.14
CA ASN A 372 12.73 -2.23 36.37
C ASN A 372 12.71 -0.71 36.11
N GLY A 373 13.29 -0.26 34.99
CA GLY A 373 13.40 1.16 34.64
C GLY A 373 14.60 1.88 35.27
N GLY A 374 15.63 1.14 35.70
CA GLY A 374 16.91 1.67 36.11
C GLY A 374 17.89 1.85 34.95
N THR A 375 19.07 2.37 35.26
CA THR A 375 20.17 2.60 34.32
C THR A 375 21.27 1.55 34.50
N PHE A 376 21.64 0.87 33.42
CA PHE A 376 22.76 -0.08 33.41
C PHE A 376 23.83 0.42 32.43
N THR A 377 24.97 0.85 32.96
CA THR A 377 26.09 1.36 32.15
C THR A 377 27.19 0.31 32.04
N ALA A 378 27.14 -0.49 30.96
CA ALA A 378 28.10 -1.57 30.75
C ALA A 378 29.46 -1.10 30.19
N GLY A 379 29.52 0.09 29.56
CA GLY A 379 30.76 0.54 28.89
C GLY A 379 31.27 -0.51 27.90
N SER A 380 32.56 -0.86 27.97
CA SER A 380 33.17 -1.93 27.17
C SER A 380 33.19 -3.29 27.87
N SER A 381 32.41 -3.48 28.94
CA SER A 381 32.38 -4.73 29.70
C SER A 381 31.96 -5.91 28.82
N PRO A 382 32.72 -7.02 28.87
CA PRO A 382 32.21 -8.31 28.43
C PRO A 382 31.01 -8.73 29.29
N ILE A 383 29.91 -9.11 28.65
CA ILE A 383 28.72 -9.64 29.35
C ILE A 383 28.59 -11.12 29.01
N VAL A 384 28.59 -11.97 30.03
CA VAL A 384 28.50 -13.42 29.87
C VAL A 384 27.17 -13.92 30.42
N ILE A 385 26.45 -14.71 29.64
CA ILE A 385 25.22 -15.39 30.03
C ILE A 385 25.56 -16.88 30.13
N ALA A 386 25.72 -17.37 31.35
CA ALA A 386 26.26 -18.70 31.62
C ALA A 386 25.20 -19.63 32.22
N ASN A 387 25.63 -20.86 32.57
CA ASN A 387 24.92 -21.92 33.31
C ASN A 387 23.83 -22.72 32.58
N THR A 388 23.07 -23.51 33.34
CA THR A 388 22.08 -24.48 32.88
C THR A 388 20.63 -24.18 33.28
N MET A 389 20.28 -22.95 33.69
CA MET A 389 18.89 -22.60 33.98
C MET A 389 17.98 -22.89 32.78
N THR A 390 16.87 -23.59 33.03
CA THR A 390 15.91 -23.98 32.00
C THR A 390 15.34 -22.77 31.25
N SER A 391 14.98 -21.71 31.98
CA SER A 391 14.55 -20.43 31.44
C SER A 391 15.23 -19.28 32.19
N GLN A 392 15.89 -18.40 31.43
CA GLN A 392 16.59 -17.23 31.93
C GLN A 392 16.11 -15.99 31.19
N SER A 393 15.56 -15.01 31.91
CA SER A 393 15.13 -13.73 31.35
C SER A 393 16.24 -12.69 31.52
N ILE A 394 16.63 -12.04 30.42
CA ILE A 394 17.68 -11.04 30.40
C ILE A 394 17.11 -9.71 29.88
N ALA A 395 17.03 -8.70 30.75
CA ALA A 395 16.61 -7.36 30.36
C ALA A 395 17.56 -6.75 29.29
N GLY A 396 17.06 -5.79 28.52
CA GLY A 396 17.85 -5.11 27.49
C GLY A 396 19.00 -4.27 28.07
N PHE A 397 20.09 -4.15 27.31
CA PHE A 397 21.26 -3.36 27.66
C PHE A 397 22.09 -2.96 26.44
N SER A 398 23.04 -2.04 26.61
CA SER A 398 24.04 -1.70 25.60
C SER A 398 25.44 -1.81 26.18
N THR A 399 26.36 -2.41 25.42
CA THR A 399 27.78 -2.52 25.73
C THR A 399 28.59 -2.32 24.43
N THR A 400 29.81 -1.81 24.52
CA THR A 400 30.80 -1.88 23.43
C THR A 400 31.75 -3.08 23.60
N GLY A 401 31.44 -3.96 24.56
CA GLY A 401 32.10 -5.24 24.76
C GLY A 401 31.43 -6.37 23.98
N LEU A 402 31.99 -7.57 24.12
CA LEU A 402 31.43 -8.81 23.60
C LEU A 402 30.31 -9.32 24.52
N VAL A 403 29.20 -9.75 23.93
CA VAL A 403 28.16 -10.52 24.63
C VAL A 403 28.31 -11.98 24.26
N THR A 404 28.48 -12.84 25.27
CA THR A 404 28.71 -14.27 25.10
C THR A 404 27.65 -15.07 25.85
N MET A 405 26.90 -15.92 25.16
CA MET A 405 26.10 -16.97 25.78
C MET A 405 26.90 -18.27 25.79
N SER A 406 27.24 -18.75 26.98
CA SER A 406 28.05 -19.95 27.22
C SER A 406 27.27 -21.06 27.96
N LYS A 407 25.94 -21.03 27.90
CA LYS A 407 25.07 -22.03 28.53
C LYS A 407 25.21 -23.38 27.86
N THR A 408 25.37 -24.46 28.63
CA THR A 408 25.41 -25.82 28.07
C THR A 408 24.04 -26.50 28.02
N ALA A 409 23.02 -25.88 28.63
CA ALA A 409 21.63 -26.33 28.60
C ALA A 409 20.67 -25.17 28.90
N GLY A 410 19.39 -25.34 28.57
CA GLY A 410 18.34 -24.36 28.82
C GLY A 410 18.40 -23.14 27.91
N THR A 411 17.51 -22.17 28.15
CA THR A 411 17.30 -21.03 27.25
C THR A 411 17.49 -19.71 27.98
N ALA A 412 18.35 -18.83 27.44
CA ALA A 412 18.36 -17.41 27.78
C ALA A 412 17.56 -16.61 26.76
N THR A 413 16.62 -15.81 27.20
CA THR A 413 15.74 -14.98 26.35
C THR A 413 15.98 -13.51 26.65
N PHE A 414 16.26 -12.73 25.62
CA PHE A 414 16.29 -11.28 25.73
C PHE A 414 14.87 -10.72 25.82
N GLN A 415 14.65 -9.90 26.84
CA GLN A 415 13.38 -9.21 27.11
C GLN A 415 13.40 -7.75 26.64
N GLY A 416 14.53 -7.28 26.09
CA GLY A 416 14.71 -5.94 25.54
C GLY A 416 15.90 -5.89 24.60
N ASN A 417 16.05 -4.77 23.88
CA ASN A 417 17.13 -4.59 22.90
C ASN A 417 18.50 -4.80 23.55
N VAL A 418 19.35 -5.55 22.85
CA VAL A 418 20.75 -5.78 23.25
C VAL A 418 21.65 -5.26 22.15
N ASN A 419 22.47 -4.27 22.48
CA ASN A 419 23.44 -3.68 21.57
C ASN A 419 24.86 -4.02 22.03
N SER A 420 25.70 -4.51 21.11
CA SER A 420 27.04 -4.99 21.42
C SER A 420 28.03 -4.81 20.26
N THR A 421 29.32 -4.94 20.54
CA THR A 421 30.34 -5.03 19.47
C THR A 421 30.46 -6.42 18.88
N GLY A 422 29.95 -7.43 19.57
CA GLY A 422 29.84 -8.79 19.05
C GLY A 422 28.82 -9.59 19.83
N LEU A 423 28.29 -10.63 19.21
CA LEU A 423 27.37 -11.56 19.84
C LEU A 423 27.79 -12.99 19.54
N THR A 424 28.16 -13.72 20.58
CA THR A 424 28.64 -15.10 20.48
C THR A 424 27.71 -16.04 21.24
N ALA A 425 27.26 -17.10 20.60
CA ALA A 425 26.57 -18.22 21.23
C ALA A 425 27.48 -19.47 21.14
N ASN A 426 28.18 -19.80 22.23
CA ASN A 426 29.23 -20.82 22.25
C ASN A 426 29.06 -21.90 23.34
N GLY A 427 27.89 -21.98 23.96
CA GLY A 427 27.54 -23.04 24.90
C GLY A 427 26.82 -24.20 24.19
N SER A 428 27.55 -25.28 23.91
CA SER A 428 26.98 -26.46 23.24
C SER A 428 25.81 -27.03 24.04
N GLY A 429 24.62 -27.12 23.43
CA GLY A 429 23.37 -27.57 24.08
C GLY A 429 22.50 -26.46 24.68
N GLY A 430 23.02 -25.24 24.86
CA GLY A 430 22.24 -24.08 25.30
C GLY A 430 21.58 -23.33 24.14
N THR A 431 20.52 -22.58 24.47
CA THR A 431 19.80 -21.71 23.53
C THR A 431 19.93 -20.24 23.94
N LEU A 432 20.31 -19.38 23.00
CA LEU A 432 20.14 -17.93 23.11
C LEU A 432 18.98 -17.50 22.21
N ASN A 433 17.88 -17.04 22.83
CA ASN A 433 16.69 -16.52 22.17
C ASN A 433 16.69 -15.00 22.19
N LEU A 434 16.55 -14.39 21.01
CA LEU A 434 16.56 -12.94 20.82
C LEU A 434 15.21 -12.27 21.12
N GLY A 435 14.22 -13.00 21.63
CA GLY A 435 12.94 -12.44 22.04
C GLY A 435 11.99 -12.15 20.88
N ALA A 436 10.99 -11.32 21.13
CA ALA A 436 9.92 -11.01 20.19
C ALA A 436 9.84 -9.51 19.91
N GLY A 437 9.88 -9.12 18.63
CA GLY A 437 9.73 -7.72 18.20
C GLY A 437 10.85 -6.78 18.66
N LEU A 438 12.03 -7.30 19.01
CA LEU A 438 13.18 -6.49 19.45
C LEU A 438 14.10 -6.14 18.28
N THR A 439 14.93 -5.13 18.44
CA THR A 439 15.98 -4.77 17.48
C THR A 439 17.34 -4.76 18.16
N HIS A 440 18.19 -5.70 17.78
CA HIS A 440 19.55 -5.85 18.30
C HIS A 440 20.55 -5.24 17.32
N VAL A 441 21.43 -4.38 17.82
CA VAL A 441 22.51 -3.79 17.01
C VAL A 441 23.85 -4.41 17.40
N VAL A 442 24.51 -5.06 16.44
CA VAL A 442 25.81 -5.71 16.62
C VAL A 442 26.83 -5.01 15.71
N THR A 443 27.69 -4.17 16.27
CA THR A 443 28.67 -3.40 15.47
C THR A 443 29.89 -4.23 15.03
N GLY A 444 29.83 -5.55 15.20
CA GLY A 444 30.83 -6.51 14.75
C GLY A 444 30.19 -7.85 14.39
N ALA A 445 30.84 -8.96 14.72
CA ALA A 445 30.44 -10.27 14.24
C ALA A 445 29.37 -10.95 15.12
N VAL A 446 28.53 -11.76 14.48
CA VAL A 446 27.68 -12.77 15.13
C VAL A 446 28.32 -14.14 14.90
N THR A 447 28.61 -14.86 15.99
CA THR A 447 29.24 -16.18 15.94
C THR A 447 28.40 -17.21 16.69
N ILE A 448 28.07 -18.32 16.03
CA ILE A 448 27.33 -19.44 16.60
C ILE A 448 28.25 -20.66 16.60
N THR A 449 28.43 -21.31 17.74
CA THR A 449 29.30 -22.49 17.88
C THR A 449 28.65 -23.54 18.80
N GLY A 450 28.13 -24.62 18.21
CA GLY A 450 27.48 -25.73 18.93
C GLY A 450 26.17 -25.40 19.67
N SER A 451 25.80 -24.12 19.79
CA SER A 451 24.56 -23.66 20.43
C SER A 451 23.39 -23.58 19.47
N THR A 452 22.18 -23.51 20.03
CA THR A 452 21.01 -22.99 19.32
C THR A 452 20.96 -21.46 19.47
N PHE A 453 20.87 -20.76 18.35
CA PHE A 453 20.65 -19.33 18.29
C PHE A 453 19.23 -19.13 17.73
N ALA A 454 18.30 -18.64 18.53
CA ALA A 454 16.90 -18.51 18.16
C ALA A 454 16.58 -17.04 17.88
N GLY A 455 16.19 -16.74 16.63
CA GLY A 455 15.89 -15.37 16.20
C GLY A 455 14.57 -14.82 16.75
N GLY A 456 13.63 -15.69 17.10
CA GLY A 456 12.30 -15.30 17.54
C GLY A 456 11.56 -14.52 16.45
N SER A 457 11.09 -13.31 16.77
CA SER A 457 10.56 -12.34 15.79
C SER A 457 11.35 -11.03 15.76
N SER A 458 12.60 -11.07 16.24
CA SER A 458 13.46 -9.90 16.40
C SER A 458 14.27 -9.59 15.15
N THR A 459 14.79 -8.36 15.06
CA THR A 459 15.73 -7.94 14.02
C THR A 459 17.16 -7.93 14.56
N ILE A 460 18.10 -8.48 13.79
CA ILE A 460 19.54 -8.41 14.05
C ILE A 460 20.16 -7.50 13.00
N SER A 461 20.61 -6.32 13.39
CA SER A 461 21.37 -5.41 12.52
C SER A 461 22.85 -5.54 12.81
N LEU A 462 23.63 -6.07 11.86
CA LEU A 462 25.07 -6.29 12.04
C LEU A 462 25.93 -5.60 10.98
N THR A 463 27.10 -5.12 11.40
CA THR A 463 28.13 -4.54 10.51
C THR A 463 29.33 -5.46 10.29
N GLY A 464 29.48 -6.54 11.05
CA GLY A 464 30.51 -7.57 10.88
C GLY A 464 30.00 -8.86 10.23
N ASN A 465 30.76 -9.94 10.35
CA ASN A 465 30.46 -11.22 9.70
C ASN A 465 29.39 -12.03 10.44
N TRP A 466 28.67 -12.87 9.71
CA TRP A 466 27.84 -13.94 10.26
C TRP A 466 28.57 -15.28 10.14
N THR A 467 28.89 -15.92 11.26
CA THR A 467 29.65 -17.18 11.27
C THR A 467 28.91 -18.28 12.03
N ASN A 468 28.53 -19.36 11.34
CA ASN A 468 27.92 -20.54 11.95
C ASN A 468 28.87 -21.75 11.91
N ASN A 469 29.50 -22.04 13.06
CA ASN A 469 30.44 -23.14 13.25
C ASN A 469 29.76 -24.26 14.02
N THR A 470 29.03 -25.16 13.34
CA THR A 470 28.34 -26.32 13.95
C THR A 470 27.21 -25.97 14.92
N GLY A 471 26.68 -24.74 14.88
CA GLY A 471 25.48 -24.36 15.61
C GLY A 471 24.21 -24.46 14.78
N THR A 472 23.07 -24.22 15.43
CA THR A 472 21.74 -24.20 14.79
C THR A 472 21.15 -22.80 14.91
N PHE A 473 20.94 -22.10 13.79
CA PHE A 473 20.12 -20.90 13.78
C PHE A 473 18.65 -21.30 13.54
N THR A 474 17.78 -21.02 14.51
CA THR A 474 16.32 -21.18 14.37
C THR A 474 15.69 -19.82 14.14
N PRO A 475 15.46 -19.42 12.87
CA PRO A 475 15.16 -18.02 12.55
C PRO A 475 13.78 -17.56 13.03
N GLY A 476 12.79 -18.44 13.23
CA GLY A 476 11.43 -18.00 13.52
C GLY A 476 10.90 -17.06 12.42
N THR A 477 10.40 -15.88 12.79
CA THR A 477 10.04 -14.79 11.87
C THR A 477 11.03 -13.62 11.94
N SER A 478 12.27 -13.86 12.39
CA SER A 478 13.30 -12.83 12.52
C SER A 478 13.79 -12.27 11.19
N SER A 479 14.45 -11.11 11.27
CA SER A 479 15.14 -10.48 10.15
C SER A 479 16.61 -10.22 10.47
N VAL A 480 17.49 -10.43 9.50
CA VAL A 480 18.93 -10.17 9.62
C VAL A 480 19.35 -9.11 8.60
N ASN A 481 19.82 -7.96 9.08
CA ASN A 481 20.22 -6.82 8.26
C ASN A 481 21.74 -6.70 8.25
N PHE A 482 22.34 -6.86 7.07
CA PHE A 482 23.77 -6.68 6.84
C PHE A 482 24.04 -5.23 6.42
N ASN A 483 24.51 -4.42 7.36
CA ASN A 483 24.68 -2.96 7.26
C ASN A 483 26.15 -2.51 7.29
N GLY A 484 27.09 -3.40 7.00
CA GLY A 484 28.52 -3.10 7.05
C GLY A 484 28.97 -2.11 5.97
N THR A 485 30.17 -1.56 6.17
CA THR A 485 30.86 -0.68 5.19
C THR A 485 32.06 -1.35 4.53
N ILE A 486 32.47 -2.51 5.04
CA ILE A 486 33.47 -3.42 4.48
C ILE A 486 32.77 -4.70 4.02
N THR A 487 33.38 -5.49 3.14
CA THR A 487 32.79 -6.78 2.72
C THR A 487 32.48 -7.64 3.95
N GLN A 488 31.22 -8.01 4.13
CA GLN A 488 30.82 -8.97 5.16
C GLN A 488 30.73 -10.36 4.55
N THR A 489 31.02 -11.37 5.37
CA THR A 489 30.92 -12.78 4.98
C THR A 489 29.79 -13.44 5.77
N ILE A 490 28.94 -14.18 5.06
CA ILE A 490 28.06 -15.21 5.65
C ILE A 490 28.78 -16.55 5.47
N GLY A 491 29.20 -17.16 6.57
CA GLY A 491 30.08 -18.32 6.50
C GLY A 491 30.07 -19.19 7.75
N GLY A 492 31.19 -19.87 7.96
CA GLY A 492 31.38 -20.91 8.96
C GLY A 492 31.38 -22.32 8.34
N ASN A 493 31.30 -23.32 9.20
CA ASN A 493 31.32 -24.75 8.82
C ASN A 493 29.93 -25.30 8.49
N THR A 494 28.86 -24.53 8.74
CA THR A 494 27.48 -24.96 8.57
C THR A 494 26.69 -23.93 7.77
N SER A 495 25.89 -24.39 6.80
CA SER A 495 24.94 -23.54 6.08
C SER A 495 23.95 -22.91 7.07
N THR A 496 23.60 -21.65 6.87
CA THR A 496 22.62 -20.97 7.72
C THR A 496 21.30 -20.80 6.96
N THR A 497 20.21 -21.16 7.64
CA THR A 497 18.84 -20.87 7.20
C THR A 497 18.34 -19.64 7.94
N PHE A 498 18.02 -18.58 7.21
CA PHE A 498 17.43 -17.34 7.70
C PHE A 498 15.93 -17.32 7.41
N ASN A 499 15.19 -16.48 8.12
CA ASN A 499 13.82 -16.14 7.72
C ASN A 499 13.89 -14.98 6.72
N ASP A 500 14.15 -13.76 7.17
CA ASP A 500 14.38 -12.62 6.29
C ASP A 500 15.84 -12.16 6.33
N ILE A 501 16.36 -11.73 5.18
CA ILE A 501 17.66 -11.06 5.06
C ILE A 501 17.49 -9.74 4.32
N THR A 502 18.05 -8.68 4.88
CA THR A 502 18.28 -7.42 4.16
C THR A 502 19.77 -7.24 3.89
N ILE A 503 20.12 -7.05 2.62
CA ILE A 503 21.45 -6.70 2.16
C ILE A 503 21.50 -5.19 1.96
N ASN A 504 22.24 -4.49 2.81
CA ASN A 504 22.36 -3.03 2.81
C ASN A 504 23.82 -2.59 3.02
N ASN A 505 24.75 -3.35 2.46
CA ASN A 505 26.17 -3.07 2.44
C ASN A 505 26.55 -2.45 1.09
N ALA A 506 26.11 -1.22 0.86
CA ALA A 506 26.25 -0.54 -0.43
C ALA A 506 27.71 -0.40 -0.90
N SER A 507 28.66 -0.33 0.04
CA SER A 507 30.07 -0.06 -0.23
C SER A 507 30.84 -1.27 -0.77
N SER A 508 30.54 -2.47 -0.29
CA SER A 508 31.40 -3.64 -0.55
C SER A 508 30.64 -4.96 -0.67
N GLY A 509 29.32 -4.97 -0.41
CA GLY A 509 28.48 -6.15 -0.55
C GLY A 509 28.81 -7.27 0.43
N ILE A 510 28.28 -8.46 0.11
CA ILE A 510 28.34 -9.65 0.96
C ILE A 510 28.95 -10.80 0.16
N THR A 511 29.78 -11.61 0.81
CA THR A 511 30.29 -12.87 0.23
C THR A 511 29.69 -14.07 0.98
N LEU A 512 29.17 -15.05 0.24
CA LEU A 512 28.80 -16.35 0.80
C LEU A 512 29.98 -17.31 0.77
N ALA A 513 30.45 -17.74 1.94
CA ALA A 513 31.41 -18.84 2.06
C ALA A 513 30.73 -20.22 2.05
N ARG A 514 29.40 -20.27 2.25
CA ARG A 514 28.54 -21.47 2.17
C ARG A 514 27.21 -21.08 1.55
N SER A 515 26.49 -22.03 0.96
CA SER A 515 25.09 -21.79 0.56
C SER A 515 24.26 -21.26 1.73
N ALA A 516 23.26 -20.44 1.42
CA ALA A 516 22.33 -19.88 2.40
C ALA A 516 20.88 -20.15 1.97
N ILE A 517 20.01 -20.38 2.94
CA ILE A 517 18.58 -20.57 2.72
C ILE A 517 17.83 -19.41 3.37
N ILE A 518 16.84 -18.85 2.69
CA ILE A 518 16.00 -17.75 3.13
C ILE A 518 14.54 -18.22 3.02
N ASN A 519 13.87 -18.32 4.17
CA ASN A 519 12.50 -18.83 4.23
C ASN A 519 11.44 -17.78 3.94
N GLY A 520 11.76 -16.49 4.14
CA GLY A 520 10.88 -15.35 3.95
C GLY A 520 11.35 -14.48 2.80
N ILE A 521 11.95 -13.33 3.09
CA ILE A 521 12.30 -12.28 2.13
C ILE A 521 13.82 -12.12 2.02
N LEU A 522 14.31 -12.08 0.79
CA LEU A 522 15.61 -11.54 0.41
C LEU A 522 15.41 -10.12 -0.13
N ASN A 523 15.82 -9.12 0.66
CA ASN A 523 15.71 -7.71 0.29
C ASN A 523 17.10 -7.15 -0.06
N LEU A 524 17.29 -6.77 -1.31
CA LEU A 524 18.57 -6.30 -1.87
C LEU A 524 18.56 -4.77 -1.95
N THR A 525 18.72 -4.09 -0.83
CA THR A 525 18.65 -2.60 -0.78
C THR A 525 19.95 -1.90 -1.15
N GLY A 526 21.09 -2.56 -0.97
CA GLY A 526 22.41 -1.99 -1.25
C GLY A 526 23.53 -3.02 -1.16
N GLY A 527 24.36 -3.09 -2.19
CA GLY A 527 25.49 -4.01 -2.27
C GLY A 527 25.17 -5.32 -2.98
N ILE A 528 26.22 -5.94 -3.53
CA ILE A 528 26.12 -7.20 -4.29
C ILE A 528 26.27 -8.38 -3.33
N LEU A 529 25.34 -9.35 -3.40
CA LEU A 529 25.46 -10.64 -2.72
C LEU A 529 26.22 -11.62 -3.63
N THR A 530 27.51 -11.77 -3.40
CA THR A 530 28.38 -12.65 -4.19
C THR A 530 28.39 -14.05 -3.61
N SER A 531 27.87 -15.02 -4.36
CA SER A 531 27.81 -16.42 -3.90
C SER A 531 28.84 -17.34 -4.51
N GLY A 532 29.48 -16.95 -5.63
CA GLY A 532 30.44 -17.82 -6.33
C GLY A 532 29.75 -19.11 -6.79
N THR A 533 30.26 -20.27 -6.37
CA THR A 533 29.61 -21.57 -6.62
C THR A 533 28.55 -21.94 -5.58
N ASN A 534 28.46 -21.21 -4.47
CA ASN A 534 27.42 -21.40 -3.45
C ASN A 534 26.08 -20.87 -3.96
N THR A 535 24.99 -21.40 -3.41
CA THR A 535 23.62 -21.05 -3.78
C THR A 535 22.96 -20.14 -2.76
N VAL A 536 22.20 -19.15 -3.25
CA VAL A 536 21.21 -18.41 -2.47
C VAL A 536 19.87 -19.08 -2.75
N THR A 537 19.22 -19.66 -1.74
CA THR A 537 17.94 -20.37 -1.92
C THR A 537 16.82 -19.65 -1.19
N VAL A 538 15.82 -19.16 -1.92
CA VAL A 538 14.61 -18.54 -1.37
C VAL A 538 13.45 -19.51 -1.49
N THR A 539 12.89 -19.94 -0.35
CA THR A 539 11.83 -20.97 -0.34
C THR A 539 10.42 -20.38 -0.34
N ASN A 540 10.26 -19.10 -0.02
CA ASN A 540 9.01 -18.35 -0.14
C ASN A 540 8.62 -18.17 -1.61
N SER A 541 7.44 -18.66 -1.99
CA SER A 541 6.93 -18.59 -3.35
C SER A 541 6.20 -17.28 -3.69
N SER A 542 6.10 -16.32 -2.76
CA SER A 542 5.57 -14.99 -3.09
C SER A 542 6.45 -14.28 -4.11
N THR A 543 5.87 -13.55 -5.05
CA THR A 543 6.62 -12.71 -6.02
C THR A 543 7.36 -11.55 -5.34
N SER A 544 7.00 -11.21 -4.11
CA SER A 544 7.67 -10.19 -3.28
C SER A 544 8.75 -10.78 -2.36
N ALA A 545 9.08 -12.07 -2.48
CA ALA A 545 10.12 -12.69 -1.66
C ALA A 545 11.54 -12.29 -2.05
N VAL A 546 11.75 -11.75 -3.25
CA VAL A 546 13.05 -11.24 -3.71
C VAL A 546 12.84 -9.83 -4.26
N THR A 547 13.38 -8.82 -3.58
CA THR A 547 13.07 -7.40 -3.84
C THR A 547 14.32 -6.51 -3.78
N GLY A 548 14.20 -5.23 -4.20
CA GLY A 548 15.24 -4.20 -4.06
C GLY A 548 16.29 -4.11 -5.17
N GLY A 549 16.28 -5.05 -6.12
CA GLY A 549 17.34 -5.20 -7.12
C GLY A 549 17.60 -3.94 -7.96
N SER A 550 18.88 -3.66 -8.19
CA SER A 550 19.36 -2.49 -8.94
C SER A 550 20.73 -2.75 -9.56
N GLY A 551 21.26 -1.77 -10.30
CA GLY A 551 22.61 -1.82 -10.87
C GLY A 551 23.74 -2.02 -9.85
N THR A 552 23.49 -1.74 -8.57
CA THR A 552 24.47 -1.85 -7.47
C THR A 552 24.03 -2.84 -6.40
N SER A 553 22.90 -3.52 -6.58
CA SER A 553 22.43 -4.54 -5.63
C SER A 553 21.71 -5.68 -6.33
N PHE A 554 22.35 -6.84 -6.34
CA PHE A 554 21.85 -8.06 -6.98
C PHE A 554 22.62 -9.28 -6.45
N VAL A 555 22.15 -10.48 -6.79
CA VAL A 555 22.87 -11.73 -6.52
C VAL A 555 23.87 -12.00 -7.65
N ASN A 556 25.17 -12.02 -7.32
CA ASN A 556 26.26 -12.41 -8.21
C ASN A 556 26.59 -13.90 -8.01
N GLY A 557 25.85 -14.76 -8.70
CA GLY A 557 25.92 -16.21 -8.61
C GLY A 557 24.53 -16.87 -8.68
N PRO A 558 24.42 -18.18 -8.42
CA PRO A 558 23.16 -18.90 -8.61
C PRO A 558 22.12 -18.58 -7.52
N LEU A 559 20.98 -18.05 -7.97
CA LEU A 559 19.76 -17.85 -7.16
C LEU A 559 18.76 -18.97 -7.45
N ILE A 560 18.34 -19.68 -6.41
CA ILE A 560 17.29 -20.70 -6.46
C ILE A 560 16.04 -20.12 -5.80
N TRP A 561 14.90 -20.17 -6.47
CA TRP A 561 13.64 -19.66 -5.96
C TRP A 561 12.51 -20.68 -6.14
N SER A 562 11.74 -20.94 -5.08
CA SER A 562 10.43 -21.58 -5.17
C SER A 562 9.43 -20.65 -5.84
N LEU A 563 8.67 -21.15 -6.80
CA LEU A 563 7.71 -20.35 -7.57
C LEU A 563 6.31 -20.96 -7.45
N ALA A 564 5.29 -20.13 -7.64
CA ALA A 564 3.89 -20.51 -7.74
C ALA A 564 3.41 -20.48 -9.19
N SER A 565 2.48 -21.36 -9.53
CA SER A 565 1.88 -21.42 -10.87
C SER A 565 1.10 -20.14 -11.19
N GLY A 566 1.20 -19.65 -12.42
CA GLY A 566 0.47 -18.49 -12.94
C GLY A 566 1.08 -17.12 -12.63
N GLN A 567 2.16 -17.07 -11.84
CA GLN A 567 2.75 -15.80 -11.37
C GLN A 567 3.98 -15.37 -12.19
N ASN A 568 4.38 -14.11 -12.00
CA ASN A 568 5.53 -13.49 -12.68
C ASN A 568 6.65 -13.24 -11.67
N TYR A 569 7.85 -13.72 -11.99
CA TYR A 569 9.02 -13.63 -11.12
C TYR A 569 10.19 -12.99 -11.85
N THR A 570 10.86 -12.06 -11.18
CA THR A 570 12.10 -11.46 -11.66
C THR A 570 13.24 -11.84 -10.74
N PHE A 571 14.15 -12.65 -11.24
CA PHE A 571 15.39 -13.02 -10.56
C PHE A 571 16.35 -11.82 -10.61
N LEU A 572 16.64 -11.25 -9.43
CA LEU A 572 17.50 -10.09 -9.27
C LEU A 572 18.98 -10.54 -9.24
N ILE A 573 19.49 -10.93 -10.40
CA ILE A 573 20.82 -11.53 -10.58
C ILE A 573 21.73 -10.69 -11.47
N GLY A 574 23.03 -10.98 -11.43
CA GLY A 574 24.03 -10.36 -12.28
C GLY A 574 25.37 -11.11 -12.23
N LYS A 575 26.39 -10.55 -12.88
CA LYS A 575 27.75 -11.11 -12.88
C LYS A 575 28.79 -10.01 -12.75
N GLY A 576 29.70 -10.16 -11.79
CA GLY A 576 30.67 -9.10 -11.49
C GLY A 576 29.94 -7.83 -11.05
N ALA A 577 30.13 -6.73 -11.78
CA ALA A 577 29.44 -5.46 -11.53
C ALA A 577 28.21 -5.24 -12.44
N THR A 578 27.87 -6.20 -13.31
CA THR A 578 26.81 -6.04 -14.31
C THR A 578 25.51 -6.68 -13.83
N TYR A 579 24.45 -5.87 -13.73
CA TYR A 579 23.10 -6.33 -13.38
C TYR A 579 22.37 -6.87 -14.61
N LEU A 580 21.91 -8.13 -14.52
CA LEU A 580 21.34 -8.88 -15.66
C LEU A 580 20.07 -9.63 -15.23
N PRO A 581 18.96 -8.91 -14.93
CA PRO A 581 17.73 -9.53 -14.48
C PRO A 581 17.18 -10.56 -15.48
N PHE A 582 16.62 -11.63 -14.94
CA PHE A 582 15.96 -12.68 -15.70
C PHE A 582 14.53 -12.84 -15.16
N SER A 583 13.52 -12.69 -16.02
CA SER A 583 12.13 -12.87 -15.58
C SER A 583 11.50 -14.11 -16.21
N LEU A 584 10.65 -14.77 -15.44
CA LEU A 584 9.75 -15.83 -15.90
C LEU A 584 8.31 -15.40 -15.65
N SER A 585 7.44 -15.56 -16.63
CA SER A 585 6.03 -15.17 -16.56
C SER A 585 5.16 -16.25 -17.18
N GLY A 586 3.93 -16.45 -16.67
CA GLY A 586 2.99 -17.43 -17.22
C GLY A 586 3.42 -18.89 -17.05
N ILE A 587 4.21 -19.19 -16.00
CA ILE A 587 4.67 -20.55 -15.69
C ILE A 587 3.49 -21.39 -15.22
N THR A 588 3.37 -22.62 -15.70
CA THR A 588 2.43 -23.65 -15.23
C THR A 588 3.19 -24.85 -14.68
N GLY A 589 2.81 -25.40 -13.53
CA GLY A 589 3.56 -26.51 -12.92
C GLY A 589 3.32 -26.67 -11.43
N THR A 590 3.82 -27.77 -10.86
CA THR A 590 3.66 -28.12 -9.44
C THR A 590 4.93 -27.82 -8.65
N SER A 591 4.83 -26.83 -7.76
CA SER A 591 5.89 -26.35 -6.86
C SER A 591 7.29 -26.24 -7.52
N PRO A 592 7.41 -25.59 -8.70
CA PRO A 592 8.69 -25.46 -9.37
C PRO A 592 9.70 -24.71 -8.51
N ARG A 593 10.90 -25.27 -8.38
CA ARG A 593 12.05 -24.60 -7.78
C ARG A 593 13.10 -24.40 -8.86
N ILE A 594 13.31 -23.15 -9.26
CA ILE A 594 14.15 -22.82 -10.42
C ILE A 594 15.43 -22.18 -9.96
N ARG A 595 16.56 -22.66 -10.50
CA ARG A 595 17.86 -22.03 -10.40
C ARG A 595 18.05 -21.10 -11.58
N VAL A 596 18.49 -19.87 -11.34
CA VAL A 596 18.90 -18.94 -12.39
C VAL A 596 20.27 -18.34 -12.05
N GLU A 597 21.12 -18.20 -13.07
CA GLU A 597 22.42 -17.57 -12.97
C GLU A 597 22.74 -16.79 -14.25
N ALA A 598 23.36 -15.62 -14.10
CA ALA A 598 23.80 -14.78 -15.19
C ALA A 598 25.32 -14.89 -15.37
N PHE A 599 25.78 -14.77 -16.62
CA PHE A 599 27.19 -14.87 -16.99
C PHE A 599 27.56 -13.74 -17.94
N THR A 600 28.82 -13.32 -17.87
CA THR A 600 29.43 -12.40 -18.84
C THR A 600 30.36 -13.18 -19.75
N GLY A 601 30.30 -12.92 -21.05
CA GLY A 601 31.05 -13.62 -22.10
C GLY A 601 30.14 -14.24 -23.15
N ASN A 602 30.75 -14.87 -24.16
CA ASN A 602 30.03 -15.58 -25.21
C ASN A 602 29.63 -16.99 -24.75
N THR A 603 28.57 -17.54 -25.35
CA THR A 603 28.15 -18.93 -25.10
C THR A 603 29.04 -19.95 -25.82
N GLY A 604 29.88 -19.54 -26.77
CA GLY A 604 30.63 -20.42 -27.66
C GLY A 604 29.75 -21.29 -28.59
N GLY A 605 28.42 -21.13 -28.57
CA GLY A 605 27.47 -21.84 -29.41
C GLY A 605 27.20 -21.16 -30.75
N SER A 606 26.35 -21.78 -31.57
CA SER A 606 25.98 -21.29 -32.91
C SER A 606 24.52 -20.86 -32.99
N ALA A 607 24.23 -19.88 -33.84
CA ALA A 607 22.87 -19.42 -34.12
C ALA A 607 22.18 -20.34 -35.15
N SER A 608 20.99 -20.86 -34.83
CA SER A 608 20.15 -21.57 -35.80
C SER A 608 19.20 -20.61 -36.51
N SER A 609 19.03 -20.76 -37.83
CA SER A 609 18.09 -19.97 -38.62
C SER A 609 16.70 -19.90 -37.96
N PRO A 610 16.06 -18.72 -37.86
CA PRO A 610 16.42 -17.45 -38.49
C PRO A 610 17.39 -16.56 -37.68
N LEU A 611 17.97 -17.06 -36.57
CA LEU A 611 18.98 -16.31 -35.83
C LEU A 611 20.25 -16.16 -36.67
N THR A 612 20.84 -14.98 -36.64
CA THR A 612 22.07 -14.67 -37.41
C THR A 612 23.29 -14.48 -36.52
N SER A 613 23.09 -14.10 -35.26
CA SER A 613 24.16 -13.86 -34.29
C SER A 613 23.64 -13.99 -32.87
N LEU A 614 24.52 -14.40 -31.95
CA LEU A 614 24.25 -14.46 -30.51
C LEU A 614 25.07 -13.38 -29.79
N SER A 615 24.59 -12.90 -28.64
CA SER A 615 25.36 -11.99 -27.79
C SER A 615 26.71 -12.59 -27.41
N THR A 616 27.75 -11.76 -27.49
CA THR A 616 29.11 -12.11 -27.09
C THR A 616 29.44 -11.63 -25.68
N THR A 617 28.53 -10.89 -25.04
CA THR A 617 28.79 -10.20 -23.78
C THR A 617 28.07 -10.81 -22.59
N GLU A 618 26.95 -11.50 -22.78
CA GLU A 618 26.23 -12.16 -21.69
C GLU A 618 25.35 -13.32 -22.13
N TYR A 619 25.06 -14.21 -21.19
CA TYR A 619 24.05 -15.25 -21.29
C TYR A 619 23.52 -15.63 -19.90
N TRP A 620 22.42 -16.38 -19.87
CA TRP A 620 21.77 -16.86 -18.65
C TRP A 620 21.61 -18.37 -18.67
N LEU A 621 21.70 -18.98 -17.51
CA LEU A 621 21.29 -20.36 -17.27
C LEU A 621 20.04 -20.34 -16.40
N ALA A 622 18.98 -21.03 -16.81
CA ALA A 622 17.86 -21.39 -15.95
C ALA A 622 17.64 -22.89 -15.97
N SER A 623 17.41 -23.52 -14.81
CA SER A 623 17.19 -24.96 -14.69
C SER A 623 16.24 -25.32 -13.57
N VAL A 624 15.40 -26.34 -13.78
CA VAL A 624 14.53 -26.89 -12.75
C VAL A 624 15.37 -27.69 -11.74
N VAL A 625 15.33 -27.30 -10.47
CA VAL A 625 16.01 -27.99 -9.36
C VAL A 625 15.11 -29.07 -8.76
N SER A 626 13.82 -28.78 -8.64
CA SER A 626 12.79 -29.71 -8.16
C SER A 626 11.40 -29.25 -8.61
N GLY A 627 10.39 -30.13 -8.53
CA GLY A 627 9.03 -29.85 -9.00
C GLY A 627 8.90 -30.01 -10.51
N THR A 628 7.79 -29.52 -11.07
CA THR A 628 7.54 -29.55 -12.53
C THR A 628 7.43 -28.14 -13.11
N TYR A 629 7.93 -27.97 -14.33
CA TYR A 629 7.88 -26.73 -15.10
C TYR A 629 7.23 -26.99 -16.46
N SER A 630 6.31 -26.12 -16.85
CA SER A 630 5.67 -26.13 -18.16
C SER A 630 5.22 -24.71 -18.50
N GLY A 631 5.39 -24.30 -19.75
CA GLY A 631 4.91 -23.00 -20.17
C GLY A 631 5.76 -21.83 -19.69
N GLY A 632 5.43 -20.65 -20.20
CA GLY A 632 5.94 -19.38 -19.72
C GLY A 632 6.86 -18.65 -20.71
N SER A 633 6.85 -17.33 -20.60
CA SER A 633 7.76 -16.42 -21.28
C SER A 633 8.93 -16.05 -20.38
N VAL A 634 10.11 -15.98 -20.98
CA VAL A 634 11.35 -15.45 -20.44
C VAL A 634 11.52 -14.00 -20.87
N SER A 635 11.91 -13.15 -19.93
CA SER A 635 12.45 -11.83 -20.24
C SER A 635 13.91 -11.73 -19.85
N LEU A 636 14.75 -11.27 -20.80
CA LEU A 636 16.15 -10.97 -20.57
C LEU A 636 16.32 -9.45 -20.53
N THR A 637 16.97 -8.94 -19.49
CA THR A 637 17.13 -7.49 -19.27
C THR A 637 18.59 -7.11 -19.09
N ARG A 638 18.98 -5.96 -19.65
CA ARG A 638 20.27 -5.30 -19.42
C ARG A 638 20.06 -3.89 -18.88
N GLN A 639 21.14 -3.24 -18.47
CA GLN A 639 21.13 -1.84 -18.04
C GLN A 639 21.23 -0.84 -19.20
N ILE A 640 21.53 -1.32 -20.42
CA ILE A 640 21.67 -0.52 -21.63
C ILE A 640 20.67 -0.98 -22.69
N SER A 641 20.43 -0.14 -23.71
CA SER A 641 19.56 -0.46 -24.85
C SER A 641 20.00 -1.73 -25.58
N LEU A 642 19.05 -2.58 -25.98
CA LEU A 642 19.28 -3.85 -26.68
C LEU A 642 19.55 -3.68 -28.19
N ASN A 643 20.20 -2.58 -28.60
CA ASN A 643 20.42 -2.25 -30.02
C ASN A 643 21.06 -3.43 -30.76
N GLY A 644 20.41 -3.89 -31.84
CA GLY A 644 20.87 -5.03 -32.64
C GLY A 644 20.47 -6.42 -32.14
N PHE A 645 19.64 -6.53 -31.08
CA PHE A 645 19.05 -7.79 -30.64
C PHE A 645 17.53 -7.76 -30.80
N GLU A 646 16.98 -8.68 -31.59
CA GLU A 646 15.54 -8.75 -31.88
C GLU A 646 14.91 -10.11 -31.51
N ALA A 647 15.68 -11.00 -30.86
CA ALA A 647 15.20 -12.32 -30.44
C ALA A 647 15.90 -12.83 -29.16
N ILE A 648 15.27 -13.82 -28.54
CA ILE A 648 15.91 -14.66 -27.53
C ILE A 648 16.30 -15.99 -28.19
N GLY A 649 17.58 -16.34 -28.11
CA GLY A 649 18.09 -17.66 -28.45
C GLY A 649 18.02 -18.60 -27.23
N ARG A 650 17.66 -19.86 -27.46
CA ARG A 650 17.68 -20.90 -26.42
C ARG A 650 18.36 -22.20 -26.84
N ASN A 651 19.16 -22.77 -25.95
CA ASN A 651 19.61 -24.16 -25.99
C ASN A 651 19.25 -24.88 -24.68
N THR A 652 18.58 -26.03 -24.75
CA THR A 652 18.06 -26.74 -23.56
C THR A 652 19.04 -27.75 -22.95
N SER A 653 20.20 -28.01 -23.56
CA SER A 653 21.08 -29.11 -23.18
C SER A 653 22.53 -28.70 -22.93
N THR A 654 23.14 -27.91 -23.81
CA THR A 654 24.57 -27.60 -23.76
C THR A 654 24.84 -26.11 -24.01
N LEU A 655 25.83 -25.55 -23.30
CA LEU A 655 26.21 -24.16 -23.45
C LEU A 655 26.68 -23.84 -24.88
N ASN A 656 27.52 -24.71 -25.46
CA ASN A 656 28.15 -24.53 -26.77
C ASN A 656 27.35 -25.20 -27.93
N GLY A 657 26.07 -25.48 -27.74
CA GLY A 657 25.21 -26.08 -28.77
C GLY A 657 24.61 -25.06 -29.75
N ALA A 658 23.69 -25.52 -30.59
CA ALA A 658 22.93 -24.68 -31.51
C ALA A 658 21.74 -24.03 -30.77
N TYR A 659 21.58 -22.71 -30.90
CA TYR A 659 20.51 -21.94 -30.24
C TYR A 659 19.31 -21.77 -31.18
N SER A 660 18.15 -22.22 -30.70
CA SER A 660 16.85 -22.06 -31.38
C SER A 660 16.26 -20.66 -31.13
N ASN A 661 15.56 -20.12 -32.11
CA ASN A 661 14.83 -18.85 -32.00
C ASN A 661 13.56 -19.02 -31.13
N LEU A 662 13.37 -18.16 -30.14
CA LEU A 662 12.10 -18.02 -29.40
C LEU A 662 11.33 -16.74 -29.76
N ASN A 663 11.76 -16.05 -30.82
CA ASN A 663 11.33 -14.70 -31.15
C ASN A 663 11.54 -13.72 -29.99
N GLY A 664 11.08 -12.48 -30.15
CA GLY A 664 11.31 -11.45 -29.16
C GLY A 664 10.54 -10.19 -29.47
N THR A 665 9.97 -9.58 -28.44
CA THR A 665 9.45 -8.21 -28.47
C THR A 665 10.28 -7.37 -27.51
N ILE A 666 10.89 -6.30 -28.02
CA ILE A 666 11.72 -5.39 -27.25
C ILE A 666 10.82 -4.40 -26.50
N SER A 667 11.11 -4.18 -25.22
CA SER A 667 10.50 -3.14 -24.40
C SER A 667 11.61 -2.46 -23.59
N GLY A 668 12.08 -1.30 -24.06
CA GLY A 668 13.19 -0.58 -23.45
C GLY A 668 14.50 -1.39 -23.44
N THR A 669 14.97 -1.74 -22.24
CA THR A 669 16.20 -2.53 -22.03
C THR A 669 15.94 -4.03 -21.81
N SER A 670 14.70 -4.46 -22.03
CA SER A 670 14.25 -5.84 -21.89
C SER A 670 13.75 -6.39 -23.22
N ILE A 671 13.93 -7.69 -23.43
CA ILE A 671 13.28 -8.44 -24.50
C ILE A 671 12.49 -9.59 -23.90
N ILE A 672 11.30 -9.84 -24.41
CA ILE A 672 10.41 -10.93 -23.98
C ILE A 672 10.20 -11.85 -25.17
N ASN A 673 10.42 -13.16 -25.00
CA ASN A 673 10.16 -14.12 -26.07
C ASN A 673 8.66 -14.19 -26.38
N SER A 674 8.33 -14.39 -27.65
CA SER A 674 6.94 -14.57 -28.08
C SER A 674 6.55 -16.05 -28.15
N ASP A 675 7.53 -16.94 -28.31
CA ASP A 675 7.28 -18.38 -28.40
C ASP A 675 7.37 -19.02 -27.01
N ASN A 676 6.51 -19.99 -26.71
CA ASN A 676 6.48 -20.67 -25.41
C ASN A 676 7.76 -21.48 -25.16
N THR A 677 8.29 -21.44 -23.93
CA THR A 677 9.43 -22.27 -23.51
C THR A 677 9.10 -23.76 -23.33
N GLY A 678 7.84 -24.19 -23.40
CA GLY A 678 7.48 -25.61 -23.23
C GLY A 678 7.85 -26.12 -21.84
N THR A 679 8.34 -27.36 -21.74
CA THR A 679 8.62 -28.03 -20.45
C THR A 679 10.08 -27.96 -19.99
N SER A 680 10.96 -27.36 -20.78
CA SER A 680 12.41 -27.35 -20.52
C SER A 680 12.99 -25.94 -20.56
N LEU A 681 13.77 -25.64 -19.53
CA LEU A 681 14.65 -24.47 -19.48
C LEU A 681 16.05 -24.84 -20.01
N GLY A 682 17.00 -23.91 -19.93
CA GLY A 682 18.39 -24.15 -20.34
C GLY A 682 19.18 -22.85 -20.39
N TYR A 683 20.02 -22.74 -21.41
CA TYR A 683 20.80 -21.54 -21.69
C TYR A 683 19.99 -20.59 -22.57
N PHE A 684 19.96 -19.32 -22.17
CA PHE A 684 19.31 -18.23 -22.87
C PHE A 684 20.33 -17.15 -23.23
N VAL A 685 20.20 -16.58 -24.42
CA VAL A 685 21.11 -15.54 -24.91
C VAL A 685 20.33 -14.54 -25.75
N LEU A 686 20.72 -13.27 -25.70
CA LEU A 686 20.21 -12.29 -26.65
C LEU A 686 20.71 -12.63 -28.05
N ALA A 687 19.85 -12.51 -29.06
CA ALA A 687 20.19 -12.87 -30.43
C ALA A 687 19.64 -11.84 -31.42
N SER A 688 20.32 -11.72 -32.55
CA SER A 688 19.81 -11.00 -33.71
C SER A 688 19.14 -11.98 -34.66
N LYS A 689 18.07 -11.55 -35.34
CA LYS A 689 17.41 -12.38 -36.37
C LYS A 689 17.33 -11.68 -37.72
N ALA A 690 17.41 -12.46 -38.79
CA ALA A 690 17.12 -11.96 -40.11
C ALA A 690 15.62 -11.67 -40.24
N SER A 691 15.25 -10.50 -40.76
CA SER A 691 13.86 -10.17 -41.07
C SER A 691 13.74 -9.31 -42.32
N ILE A 692 12.55 -9.29 -42.91
CA ILE A 692 12.22 -8.53 -44.12
C ILE A 692 10.89 -7.81 -43.89
N THR A 693 10.87 -6.52 -44.18
CA THR A 693 9.66 -5.71 -44.22
C THR A 693 9.46 -5.22 -45.64
N THR A 694 8.32 -5.56 -46.25
CA THR A 694 7.93 -5.01 -47.55
C THR A 694 7.45 -3.58 -47.35
N GLY A 695 8.02 -2.64 -48.11
CA GLY A 695 7.70 -1.23 -48.04
C GLY A 695 6.44 -0.86 -48.81
N THR A 696 6.04 0.40 -48.68
CA THR A 696 4.88 0.97 -49.36
C THR A 696 5.12 1.04 -50.88
N LEU A 697 4.10 0.71 -51.66
CA LEU A 697 4.14 0.77 -53.12
C LEU A 697 3.74 2.16 -53.64
N SER A 698 4.18 2.51 -54.86
CA SER A 698 3.92 3.83 -55.48
C SER A 698 2.48 4.02 -55.98
N SER A 699 1.71 2.94 -56.09
CA SER A 699 0.30 2.96 -56.49
C SER A 699 -0.44 1.79 -55.84
N SER A 700 -1.76 1.96 -55.68
CA SER A 700 -2.69 0.88 -55.35
C SER A 700 -3.36 0.28 -56.59
N PHE A 701 -3.09 0.81 -57.80
CA PHE A 701 -3.67 0.32 -59.07
C PHE A 701 -2.57 0.01 -60.08
N PHE A 702 -2.59 -1.20 -60.63
CA PHE A 702 -1.64 -1.64 -61.66
C PHE A 702 -2.36 -2.33 -62.82
N CYS A 703 -1.80 -2.23 -64.01
CA CYS A 703 -2.27 -3.03 -65.12
C CYS A 703 -1.53 -4.36 -65.19
N PRO A 704 -2.18 -5.44 -65.66
CA PRO A 704 -1.48 -6.62 -66.13
C PRO A 704 -0.34 -6.24 -67.11
N GLY A 705 0.85 -6.78 -66.89
CA GLY A 705 2.03 -6.54 -67.72
C GLY A 705 2.87 -5.32 -67.36
N THR A 706 2.40 -4.45 -66.45
CA THR A 706 3.15 -3.25 -66.05
C THR A 706 4.20 -3.53 -64.99
N SER A 707 5.26 -2.73 -64.98
CA SER A 707 6.30 -2.79 -63.95
C SER A 707 5.83 -2.16 -62.64
N VAL A 708 6.22 -2.76 -61.52
CA VAL A 708 6.00 -2.29 -60.15
C VAL A 708 7.32 -2.30 -59.38
N SER A 709 7.60 -1.21 -58.67
CA SER A 709 8.76 -1.10 -57.78
C SER A 709 8.36 -1.55 -56.38
N VAL A 710 8.99 -2.61 -55.86
CA VAL A 710 8.70 -3.20 -54.54
C VAL A 710 9.86 -2.90 -53.58
N PRO A 711 9.82 -1.78 -52.82
CA PRO A 711 10.82 -1.50 -51.81
C PRO A 711 10.73 -2.52 -50.66
N TYR A 712 11.86 -2.85 -50.05
CA TYR A 712 11.92 -3.65 -48.84
C TYR A 712 13.10 -3.22 -47.96
N THR A 713 12.93 -3.38 -46.66
CA THR A 713 13.99 -3.20 -45.66
C THR A 713 14.32 -4.52 -45.01
N LYS A 714 15.61 -4.78 -44.79
CA LYS A 714 16.11 -5.97 -44.10
C LYS A 714 16.68 -5.63 -42.73
N SER A 715 16.56 -6.54 -41.77
CA SER A 715 17.33 -6.55 -40.51
C SER A 715 18.16 -7.82 -40.42
N GLY A 716 19.23 -7.80 -39.62
CA GLY A 716 20.15 -8.95 -39.51
C GLY A 716 21.04 -9.17 -40.75
N THR A 717 21.72 -10.31 -40.75
CA THR A 717 22.69 -10.70 -41.79
C THR A 717 22.06 -11.64 -42.81
N PHE A 718 22.22 -11.33 -44.09
CA PHE A 718 21.87 -12.21 -45.21
C PHE A 718 23.14 -12.68 -45.90
N ASN A 719 23.20 -13.96 -46.25
CA ASN A 719 24.42 -14.60 -46.74
C ASN A 719 24.72 -14.18 -48.18
N ALA A 720 25.99 -14.29 -48.58
CA ALA A 720 26.40 -13.97 -49.95
C ALA A 720 25.62 -14.86 -50.95
N GLY A 721 25.17 -14.26 -52.06
CA GLY A 721 24.29 -14.94 -53.03
C GLY A 721 22.82 -15.03 -52.62
N ASN A 722 22.40 -14.37 -51.53
CA ASN A 722 20.98 -14.26 -51.17
C ASN A 722 20.17 -13.58 -52.27
N VAL A 723 18.97 -14.09 -52.52
CA VAL A 723 18.01 -13.58 -53.50
C VAL A 723 16.74 -13.17 -52.76
N PHE A 724 16.38 -11.89 -52.85
CA PHE A 724 15.08 -11.39 -52.42
C PHE A 724 14.09 -11.51 -53.59
N THR A 725 12.88 -12.02 -53.33
CA THR A 725 11.85 -12.27 -54.35
C THR A 725 10.55 -11.59 -53.95
N ALA A 726 10.02 -10.72 -54.81
CA ALA A 726 8.69 -10.15 -54.66
C ALA A 726 7.65 -11.18 -55.12
N GLN A 727 6.65 -11.39 -54.28
CA GLN A 727 5.56 -12.34 -54.45
C GLN A 727 4.23 -11.59 -54.47
N LEU A 728 3.38 -11.88 -55.47
CA LEU A 728 2.01 -11.42 -55.58
C LEU A 728 1.07 -12.48 -54.99
N SER A 729 0.07 -12.05 -54.23
CA SER A 729 -1.00 -12.91 -53.72
C SER A 729 -2.03 -13.25 -54.81
N ASN A 730 -3.05 -14.03 -54.46
CA ASN A 730 -4.27 -14.09 -55.27
C ASN A 730 -5.16 -12.82 -55.07
N ALA A 731 -6.30 -12.75 -55.77
CA ALA A 731 -7.22 -11.61 -55.75
C ALA A 731 -7.92 -11.36 -54.40
N SER A 732 -7.79 -12.27 -53.43
CA SER A 732 -8.29 -12.13 -52.06
C SER A 732 -7.19 -11.88 -51.02
N GLY A 733 -5.95 -11.65 -51.46
CA GLY A 733 -4.83 -11.30 -50.58
C GLY A 733 -4.07 -12.49 -49.99
N SER A 734 -4.40 -13.73 -50.38
CA SER A 734 -3.76 -14.96 -49.87
C SER A 734 -2.45 -15.30 -50.58
N PHE A 735 -1.43 -15.69 -49.81
CA PHE A 735 -0.13 -16.14 -50.29
C PHE A 735 0.07 -17.67 -50.17
N THR A 736 -1.00 -18.47 -50.18
CA THR A 736 -0.91 -19.95 -50.19
C THR A 736 -0.33 -20.51 -51.49
N SER A 737 -0.53 -19.80 -52.61
CA SER A 737 0.08 -20.12 -53.91
C SER A 737 0.50 -18.82 -54.60
N PRO A 738 1.56 -18.16 -54.11
CA PRO A 738 1.92 -16.84 -54.58
C PRO A 738 2.66 -16.89 -55.92
N THR A 739 2.51 -15.85 -56.73
CA THR A 739 3.23 -15.70 -57.99
C THR A 739 4.49 -14.86 -57.77
N ASN A 740 5.66 -15.37 -58.16
CA ASN A 740 6.89 -14.57 -58.12
C ASN A 740 6.85 -13.53 -59.27
N ILE A 741 6.96 -12.25 -58.93
CA ILE A 741 6.82 -11.13 -59.88
C ILE A 741 8.13 -10.36 -60.13
N GLY A 742 9.16 -10.62 -59.34
CA GLY A 742 10.50 -10.06 -59.53
C GLY A 742 11.47 -10.57 -58.47
N SER A 743 12.77 -10.44 -58.72
CA SER A 743 13.80 -10.81 -57.77
C SER A 743 15.04 -9.90 -57.84
N LEU A 744 15.81 -9.87 -56.76
CA LEU A 744 17.05 -9.11 -56.62
C LEU A 744 18.05 -9.92 -55.79
N THR A 745 19.20 -10.25 -56.38
CA THR A 745 20.34 -10.81 -55.64
C THR A 745 21.01 -9.69 -54.84
N SER A 746 20.87 -9.73 -53.52
CA SER A 746 21.40 -8.68 -52.63
C SER A 746 21.50 -9.21 -51.19
N GLN A 747 22.33 -8.55 -50.39
CA GLN A 747 22.41 -8.71 -48.93
C GLN A 747 21.85 -7.51 -48.17
N ASN A 748 21.46 -6.46 -48.89
CA ASN A 748 21.05 -5.16 -48.34
C ASN A 748 19.56 -4.89 -48.59
N SER A 749 19.01 -3.92 -47.85
CA SER A 749 17.72 -3.30 -48.19
C SER A 749 17.77 -2.70 -49.59
N GLY A 750 16.62 -2.59 -50.26
CA GLY A 750 16.58 -2.09 -51.62
C GLY A 750 15.17 -2.08 -52.22
N THR A 751 15.12 -2.07 -53.55
CA THR A 751 13.88 -2.09 -54.32
C THR A 751 13.97 -3.17 -55.38
N ILE A 752 13.01 -4.09 -55.38
CA ILE A 752 12.88 -5.12 -56.42
C ILE A 752 12.09 -4.51 -57.57
N SER A 753 12.68 -4.50 -58.77
CA SER A 753 11.94 -4.23 -60.00
C SER A 753 11.15 -5.48 -60.37
N ALA A 754 9.83 -5.41 -60.27
CA ALA A 754 8.91 -6.51 -60.54
C ALA A 754 7.94 -6.14 -61.67
N THR A 755 7.27 -7.14 -62.23
CA THR A 755 6.28 -6.96 -63.30
C THR A 755 5.01 -7.73 -62.93
N ILE A 756 3.86 -7.06 -62.96
CA ILE A 756 2.56 -7.73 -62.82
C ILE A 756 2.37 -8.64 -64.04
N PRO A 757 2.00 -9.92 -63.89
CA PRO A 757 1.84 -10.82 -65.04
C PRO A 757 0.82 -10.26 -66.05
N SER A 758 1.11 -10.37 -67.36
CA SER A 758 0.24 -9.85 -68.42
C SER A 758 -1.13 -10.54 -68.54
N GLY A 759 -1.23 -11.78 -68.06
CA GLY A 759 -2.48 -12.54 -67.95
C GLY A 759 -3.11 -12.51 -66.56
N GLN A 760 -2.68 -11.59 -65.67
CA GLN A 760 -3.23 -11.51 -64.32
C GLN A 760 -4.71 -11.13 -64.38
N ALA A 761 -5.56 -11.93 -63.72
CA ALA A 761 -7.00 -11.67 -63.67
C ALA A 761 -7.30 -10.34 -62.96
N ASN A 762 -8.41 -9.71 -63.36
CA ASN A 762 -8.85 -8.49 -62.72
C ASN A 762 -9.30 -8.76 -61.27
N GLY A 763 -8.98 -7.85 -60.35
CA GLY A 763 -9.39 -7.95 -58.95
C GLY A 763 -8.81 -6.86 -58.08
N SER A 764 -9.42 -6.61 -56.91
CA SER A 764 -9.11 -5.48 -56.02
C SER A 764 -8.45 -5.86 -54.69
N GLY A 765 -8.25 -7.15 -54.40
CA GLY A 765 -7.70 -7.62 -53.13
C GLY A 765 -6.26 -8.14 -53.19
N TYR A 766 -5.49 -7.82 -54.23
CA TYR A 766 -4.11 -8.30 -54.36
C TYR A 766 -3.17 -7.67 -53.33
N ARG A 767 -2.11 -8.37 -52.94
CA ARG A 767 -1.05 -7.90 -52.04
C ARG A 767 0.31 -8.39 -52.51
N ILE A 768 1.36 -7.67 -52.13
CA ILE A 768 2.75 -8.03 -52.44
C ILE A 768 3.52 -8.25 -51.14
N ARG A 769 4.36 -9.27 -51.09
CA ARG A 769 5.36 -9.49 -50.02
C ARG A 769 6.73 -9.79 -50.62
N VAL A 770 7.78 -9.63 -49.83
CA VAL A 770 9.15 -10.03 -50.19
C VAL A 770 9.59 -11.23 -49.35
N VAL A 771 10.19 -12.22 -49.99
CA VAL A 771 10.83 -13.38 -49.36
C VAL A 771 12.32 -13.42 -49.71
N SER A 772 13.13 -14.15 -48.96
CA SER A 772 14.56 -14.37 -49.26
C SER A 772 14.92 -15.84 -49.36
N SER A 773 16.05 -16.13 -50.01
CA SER A 773 16.57 -17.51 -50.15
C SER A 773 17.58 -17.90 -49.08
N ASN A 774 18.39 -16.98 -48.55
CA ASN A 774 19.49 -17.31 -47.63
C ASN A 774 19.84 -16.18 -46.61
N PRO A 775 19.36 -16.27 -45.37
CA PRO A 775 18.45 -17.29 -44.85
C PRO A 775 17.09 -17.25 -45.55
N SER A 776 16.38 -18.39 -45.56
CA SER A 776 15.01 -18.44 -46.06
C SER A 776 14.08 -17.73 -45.09
N ILE A 777 13.61 -16.53 -45.45
CA ILE A 777 12.76 -15.68 -44.62
C ILE A 777 11.55 -15.23 -45.45
N THR A 778 10.38 -15.26 -44.82
CA THR A 778 9.17 -14.64 -45.38
C THR A 778 8.98 -13.27 -44.72
N GLY A 779 8.96 -12.20 -45.51
CA GLY A 779 8.73 -10.85 -45.01
C GLY A 779 7.25 -10.52 -44.83
N SER A 780 6.99 -9.32 -44.28
CA SER A 780 5.64 -8.75 -44.23
C SER A 780 5.06 -8.53 -45.63
N ASN A 781 3.74 -8.43 -45.77
CA ASN A 781 3.12 -7.88 -46.98
C ASN A 781 3.13 -6.34 -46.97
N ASN A 782 2.70 -5.73 -48.07
CA ASN A 782 2.62 -4.27 -48.29
C ASN A 782 1.52 -3.54 -47.49
N GLY A 783 0.74 -4.26 -46.69
CA GLY A 783 -0.24 -3.70 -45.75
C GLY A 783 -1.58 -3.24 -46.33
N VAL A 784 -1.68 -3.02 -47.65
CA VAL A 784 -2.89 -2.52 -48.34
C VAL A 784 -3.26 -3.39 -49.53
N ASP A 785 -4.55 -3.43 -49.86
CA ASP A 785 -5.05 -4.14 -51.05
C ASP A 785 -4.75 -3.36 -52.34
N LEU A 786 -4.52 -4.10 -53.42
CA LEU A 786 -4.14 -3.60 -54.74
C LEU A 786 -5.17 -4.04 -55.77
N SER A 787 -5.50 -3.10 -56.67
CA SER A 787 -6.33 -3.34 -57.84
C SER A 787 -5.48 -3.63 -59.08
N ILE A 788 -5.81 -4.73 -59.76
CA ILE A 788 -5.20 -5.12 -61.02
C ILE A 788 -6.30 -5.12 -62.09
N GLY A 789 -6.13 -4.35 -63.17
CA GLY A 789 -7.09 -4.27 -64.29
C GLY A 789 -6.92 -3.04 -65.20
N ALA A 790 -7.90 -2.81 -66.09
CA ALA A 790 -8.00 -1.58 -66.90
C ALA A 790 -8.97 -0.56 -66.23
N PRO A 791 -8.73 0.76 -66.36
CA PRO A 791 -9.64 1.77 -65.82
C PRO A 791 -10.97 1.80 -66.58
N THR A 792 -12.03 2.29 -65.94
CA THR A 792 -13.40 2.38 -66.46
C THR A 792 -14.03 3.74 -66.11
N ILE A 793 -14.94 4.25 -66.94
CA ILE A 793 -15.79 5.39 -66.59
C ILE A 793 -16.93 4.87 -65.72
N THR A 794 -17.03 5.39 -64.50
CA THR A 794 -18.00 4.99 -63.48
C THR A 794 -19.19 5.94 -63.38
N GLY A 795 -19.14 7.10 -64.03
CA GLY A 795 -20.26 8.04 -64.13
C GLY A 795 -20.06 9.06 -65.24
N ALA A 796 -21.16 9.50 -65.85
CA ALA A 796 -21.19 10.57 -66.85
C ALA A 796 -22.51 11.34 -66.69
N SER A 797 -22.45 12.67 -66.76
CA SER A 797 -23.63 13.54 -66.56
C SER A 797 -23.80 14.48 -67.75
N PRO A 798 -24.98 14.47 -68.41
CA PRO A 798 -25.29 15.41 -69.48
C PRO A 798 -25.48 16.83 -68.92
N GLY A 799 -25.53 17.81 -69.82
CA GLY A 799 -25.82 19.21 -69.47
C GLY A 799 -26.82 19.83 -70.44
N SER A 800 -27.61 20.79 -69.98
CA SER A 800 -28.60 21.51 -70.79
C SER A 800 -28.55 23.03 -70.56
N ARG A 801 -29.09 23.81 -71.51
CA ARG A 801 -29.29 25.26 -71.38
C ARG A 801 -30.38 25.80 -72.30
N CYS A 802 -30.90 26.99 -71.98
CA CYS A 802 -31.82 27.75 -72.83
C CYS A 802 -31.13 28.48 -73.98
N GLY A 803 -31.62 28.26 -75.21
CA GLY A 803 -31.14 28.87 -76.44
C GLY A 803 -29.70 28.46 -76.83
N PRO A 804 -29.16 28.99 -77.95
CA PRO A 804 -27.80 28.67 -78.39
C PRO A 804 -26.70 29.15 -77.43
N GLY A 805 -25.68 28.34 -77.16
CA GLY A 805 -24.54 28.68 -76.28
C GLY A 805 -23.75 27.48 -75.75
N ILE A 806 -22.96 27.72 -74.70
CA ILE A 806 -21.99 26.75 -74.14
C ILE A 806 -22.64 25.87 -73.05
N VAL A 807 -22.37 24.56 -73.09
CA VAL A 807 -22.80 23.56 -72.10
C VAL A 807 -21.58 22.97 -71.37
N THR A 808 -21.72 22.64 -70.09
CA THR A 808 -20.70 21.93 -69.32
C THR A 808 -21.15 20.50 -69.03
N LEU A 809 -20.28 19.53 -69.32
CA LEU A 809 -20.47 18.09 -69.13
C LEU A 809 -19.51 17.56 -68.06
N SER A 810 -19.85 16.44 -67.41
CA SER A 810 -18.96 15.81 -66.41
C SER A 810 -18.86 14.29 -66.51
N ALA A 811 -17.75 13.73 -66.02
CA ALA A 811 -17.51 12.29 -65.94
C ALA A 811 -16.61 11.90 -64.75
N ILE A 812 -16.70 10.64 -64.30
CA ILE A 812 -15.95 10.03 -63.19
C ILE A 812 -15.35 8.70 -63.65
N ALA A 813 -14.13 8.38 -63.21
CA ALA A 813 -13.42 7.14 -63.56
C ALA A 813 -12.96 6.34 -62.34
N SER A 814 -12.79 5.02 -62.51
CA SER A 814 -12.27 4.11 -61.47
C SER A 814 -10.78 4.30 -61.18
N ALA A 815 -10.01 4.78 -62.15
CA ALA A 815 -8.62 5.21 -62.00
C ALA A 815 -8.17 6.04 -63.21
N GLY A 816 -7.16 6.88 -63.03
CA GLY A 816 -6.48 7.56 -64.13
C GLY A 816 -7.10 8.87 -64.60
N THR A 817 -6.65 9.32 -65.77
CA THR A 817 -7.06 10.58 -66.40
C THR A 817 -8.23 10.35 -67.33
N ILE A 818 -9.31 11.13 -67.19
CA ILE A 818 -10.45 11.14 -68.11
C ILE A 818 -10.08 11.97 -69.35
N ASN A 819 -10.30 11.43 -70.55
CA ASN A 819 -10.09 12.11 -71.82
C ASN A 819 -11.42 12.26 -72.58
N TRP A 820 -11.68 13.44 -73.14
CA TRP A 820 -12.91 13.79 -73.84
C TRP A 820 -12.73 13.78 -75.35
N TYR A 821 -13.76 13.38 -76.09
CA TYR A 821 -13.72 13.19 -77.54
C TYR A 821 -15.02 13.58 -78.23
N GLN A 822 -14.90 13.95 -79.51
CA GLN A 822 -16.06 14.23 -80.37
C GLN A 822 -16.69 12.93 -80.92
N THR A 823 -15.93 11.86 -81.01
CA THR A 823 -16.34 10.61 -81.67
C THR A 823 -16.23 9.42 -80.71
N SER A 824 -17.10 8.42 -80.92
CA SER A 824 -17.13 7.18 -80.12
C SER A 824 -15.87 6.33 -80.27
N THR A 825 -15.15 6.46 -81.39
CA THR A 825 -13.85 5.83 -81.66
C THR A 825 -12.94 6.78 -82.46
N GLY A 826 -11.62 6.62 -82.36
CA GLY A 826 -10.63 7.46 -83.06
C GLY A 826 -10.58 8.92 -82.56
N GLY A 827 -10.02 9.82 -83.36
CA GLY A 827 -9.93 11.27 -83.04
C GLY A 827 -8.89 11.63 -81.97
N SER A 828 -8.52 12.91 -81.91
CA SER A 828 -7.68 13.48 -80.85
C SER A 828 -8.54 13.85 -79.62
N SER A 829 -7.95 13.77 -78.43
CA SER A 829 -8.60 14.25 -77.20
C SER A 829 -8.89 15.74 -77.32
N LEU A 830 -10.13 16.13 -77.03
CA LEU A 830 -10.62 17.51 -76.98
C LEU A 830 -10.20 18.21 -75.68
N GLY A 831 -9.95 17.43 -74.62
CA GLY A 831 -9.63 17.92 -73.30
C GLY A 831 -9.52 16.76 -72.31
N THR A 832 -8.96 17.05 -71.13
CA THR A 832 -8.82 16.07 -70.05
C THR A 832 -9.38 16.61 -68.75
N GLY A 833 -9.77 15.71 -67.85
CA GLY A 833 -10.34 16.04 -66.54
C GLY A 833 -11.79 15.61 -66.39
N SER A 834 -12.35 15.78 -65.19
CA SER A 834 -13.72 15.37 -64.86
C SER A 834 -14.80 16.28 -65.44
N LEU A 835 -14.44 17.46 -65.96
CA LEU A 835 -15.35 18.43 -66.57
C LEU A 835 -14.91 18.75 -68.00
N TYR A 836 -15.88 18.96 -68.89
CA TYR A 836 -15.65 19.45 -70.24
C TYR A 836 -16.66 20.53 -70.61
N THR A 837 -16.15 21.66 -71.10
CA THR A 837 -16.97 22.79 -71.55
C THR A 837 -17.00 22.79 -73.07
N THR A 838 -18.19 22.69 -73.65
CA THR A 838 -18.36 22.63 -75.10
C THR A 838 -18.04 24.00 -75.74
N PRO A 839 -17.71 24.04 -77.04
CA PRO A 839 -17.94 25.24 -77.84
C PRO A 839 -19.42 25.66 -77.81
N SER A 840 -19.75 26.86 -78.29
CA SER A 840 -21.14 27.29 -78.41
C SER A 840 -21.91 26.38 -79.38
N LEU A 841 -23.01 25.79 -78.90
CA LEU A 841 -23.89 24.88 -79.64
C LEU A 841 -25.22 25.56 -79.97
N SER A 842 -25.84 25.18 -81.08
CA SER A 842 -27.19 25.63 -81.48
C SER A 842 -28.21 24.48 -81.57
N SER A 843 -27.76 23.26 -81.32
CA SER A 843 -28.56 22.03 -81.29
C SER A 843 -27.85 21.01 -80.39
N ASP A 844 -28.56 19.97 -79.99
CA ASP A 844 -28.02 18.92 -79.15
C ASP A 844 -26.79 18.25 -79.79
N THR A 845 -25.80 17.90 -78.97
CA THR A 845 -24.53 17.31 -79.41
C THR A 845 -24.03 16.27 -78.40
N THR A 846 -23.64 15.09 -78.88
CA THR A 846 -23.05 14.02 -78.05
C THR A 846 -21.52 14.08 -78.05
N TYR A 847 -20.92 14.01 -76.86
CA TYR A 847 -19.49 13.85 -76.62
C TYR A 847 -19.18 12.47 -76.03
N TYR A 848 -17.92 12.06 -76.00
CA TYR A 848 -17.50 10.73 -75.53
C TYR A 848 -16.30 10.80 -74.58
N VAL A 849 -16.21 9.92 -73.58
CA VAL A 849 -15.11 9.89 -72.60
C VAL A 849 -14.49 8.50 -72.40
N ASP A 850 -13.15 8.41 -72.27
CA ASP A 850 -12.44 7.24 -71.72
C ASP A 850 -11.56 7.64 -70.53
N ALA A 851 -11.05 6.65 -69.78
CA ALA A 851 -10.07 6.88 -68.72
C ALA A 851 -8.76 6.15 -69.01
N THR A 852 -7.61 6.76 -68.72
CA THR A 852 -6.28 6.16 -68.90
C THR A 852 -5.48 6.17 -67.60
N ALA A 853 -5.04 5.00 -67.13
CA ALA A 853 -4.24 4.81 -65.91
C ALA A 853 -3.06 3.87 -66.19
N ASN A 854 -1.84 4.30 -65.84
CA ASN A 854 -0.63 3.47 -65.91
C ASN A 854 -0.41 2.74 -67.26
N GLY A 855 -0.78 3.39 -68.36
CA GLY A 855 -0.65 2.86 -69.73
C GLY A 855 -1.83 2.05 -70.25
N CYS A 856 -2.88 1.81 -69.45
CA CYS A 856 -4.13 1.19 -69.90
C CYS A 856 -5.23 2.23 -70.03
N THR A 857 -5.95 2.18 -71.14
CA THR A 857 -7.16 2.98 -71.36
C THR A 857 -8.40 2.11 -71.20
N SER A 858 -9.52 2.73 -70.82
CA SER A 858 -10.82 2.07 -70.83
C SER A 858 -11.09 1.42 -72.18
N PRO A 859 -11.64 0.20 -72.18
CA PRO A 859 -11.83 -0.55 -73.41
C PRO A 859 -12.83 0.09 -74.37
N THR A 860 -13.78 0.90 -73.86
CA THR A 860 -14.77 1.65 -74.64
C THR A 860 -14.95 3.05 -74.07
N ARG A 861 -15.37 4.01 -74.92
CA ARG A 861 -15.76 5.35 -74.48
C ARG A 861 -17.25 5.41 -74.10
N THR A 862 -17.58 6.22 -73.10
CA THR A 862 -18.95 6.46 -72.63
C THR A 862 -19.51 7.76 -73.26
N PRO A 863 -20.72 7.77 -73.85
CA PRO A 863 -21.35 8.98 -74.39
C PRO A 863 -21.85 9.94 -73.29
N VAL A 864 -21.86 11.25 -73.55
CA VAL A 864 -22.34 12.33 -72.68
C VAL A 864 -23.03 13.41 -73.52
N GLU A 865 -24.29 13.73 -73.25
CA GLU A 865 -25.10 14.64 -74.08
C GLU A 865 -25.06 16.11 -73.62
N ALA A 866 -24.96 17.04 -74.58
CA ALA A 866 -25.16 18.47 -74.38
C ALA A 866 -26.45 18.92 -75.09
N ILE A 867 -27.42 19.46 -74.35
CA ILE A 867 -28.79 19.75 -74.82
C ILE A 867 -29.03 21.27 -74.93
N ILE A 868 -29.64 21.71 -76.03
CA ILE A 868 -30.04 23.09 -76.29
C ILE A 868 -31.57 23.20 -76.34
N ILE A 869 -32.15 23.74 -75.27
CA ILE A 869 -33.60 23.93 -75.13
C ILE A 869 -34.03 25.12 -75.99
N SER A 870 -35.04 24.93 -76.84
CA SER A 870 -35.58 25.99 -77.68
C SER A 870 -36.26 27.10 -76.84
N THR A 871 -36.13 28.36 -77.24
CA THR A 871 -36.80 29.45 -76.50
C THR A 871 -38.31 29.44 -76.73
N ALA A 872 -39.08 29.46 -75.65
CA ALA A 872 -40.54 29.51 -75.64
C ALA A 872 -41.08 30.93 -75.95
N SER A 873 -42.27 30.99 -76.57
CA SER A 873 -43.07 32.23 -76.69
C SER A 873 -44.56 31.90 -76.60
N ILE A 874 -45.33 32.73 -75.88
CA ILE A 874 -46.77 32.53 -75.69
C ILE A 874 -47.53 33.86 -75.75
N THR A 875 -48.79 33.82 -76.18
CA THR A 875 -49.73 34.94 -76.25
C THR A 875 -51.07 34.55 -75.63
N ALA A 876 -51.79 35.53 -75.07
CA ALA A 876 -53.09 35.35 -74.40
C ALA A 876 -54.13 36.30 -75.02
N GLU A 877 -55.36 35.82 -75.22
CA GLU A 877 -56.50 36.56 -75.77
C GLU A 877 -57.78 36.30 -74.95
N GLY A 878 -58.79 37.18 -75.07
CA GLY A 878 -60.11 37.01 -74.45
C GLY A 878 -60.44 37.89 -73.24
N GLY A 879 -59.52 38.78 -72.82
CA GLY A 879 -59.72 39.73 -71.71
C GLY A 879 -60.65 40.91 -72.02
N GLY A 880 -61.12 41.62 -70.99
CA GLY A 880 -62.05 42.75 -71.13
C GLY A 880 -62.87 43.07 -69.88
N THR A 881 -63.89 43.93 -70.03
CA THR A 881 -64.89 44.22 -68.98
C THR A 881 -66.19 43.48 -69.29
N PHE A 882 -66.68 42.69 -68.34
CA PHE A 882 -67.86 41.83 -68.49
C PHE A 882 -68.87 42.06 -67.35
N CYS A 883 -70.14 41.76 -67.58
CA CYS A 883 -71.21 41.81 -66.58
C CYS A 883 -71.27 40.51 -65.76
N SER A 884 -71.78 40.58 -64.53
CA SER A 884 -72.03 39.36 -63.75
C SER A 884 -73.07 38.49 -64.47
N GLY A 885 -72.77 37.21 -64.66
CA GLY A 885 -73.56 36.23 -65.39
C GLY A 885 -73.03 35.91 -66.79
N ASP A 886 -72.08 36.69 -67.32
CA ASP A 886 -71.49 36.46 -68.64
C ASP A 886 -70.69 35.14 -68.69
N THR A 887 -70.51 34.61 -69.90
CA THR A 887 -69.54 33.55 -70.19
C THR A 887 -68.33 34.16 -70.91
N ILE A 888 -67.12 33.98 -70.39
CA ILE A 888 -65.86 34.47 -70.97
C ILE A 888 -65.06 33.29 -71.54
N THR A 889 -64.49 33.45 -72.73
CA THR A 889 -63.53 32.48 -73.29
C THR A 889 -62.15 33.09 -73.35
N LEU A 890 -61.17 32.46 -72.68
CA LEU A 890 -59.76 32.82 -72.73
C LEU A 890 -59.02 31.81 -73.61
N THR A 891 -58.12 32.26 -74.47
CA THR A 891 -57.35 31.39 -75.38
C THR A 891 -55.88 31.78 -75.39
N CYS A 892 -54.99 30.79 -75.49
CA CYS A 892 -53.55 31.03 -75.68
C CYS A 892 -53.00 30.32 -76.92
N SER A 893 -51.94 30.90 -77.49
CA SER A 893 -51.14 30.26 -78.54
C SER A 893 -49.65 30.55 -78.37
N GLY A 894 -48.78 29.61 -78.73
CA GLY A 894 -47.33 29.74 -78.53
C GLY A 894 -46.48 28.89 -79.48
N ILE A 895 -45.18 29.18 -79.51
CA ILE A 895 -44.15 28.45 -80.28
C ILE A 895 -43.16 27.82 -79.30
N ASN A 896 -42.75 26.58 -79.57
CA ASN A 896 -41.88 25.77 -78.71
C ASN A 896 -42.44 25.62 -77.30
N ILE A 897 -43.75 25.39 -77.19
CA ILE A 897 -44.43 25.15 -75.91
C ILE A 897 -44.74 23.66 -75.86
N GLU A 898 -44.15 22.97 -74.88
CA GLU A 898 -44.48 21.59 -74.53
C GLU A 898 -45.56 21.53 -73.45
N ASN A 899 -45.47 22.45 -72.48
CA ASN A 899 -46.34 22.53 -71.33
C ASN A 899 -46.88 23.95 -71.16
N GLN A 900 -48.18 24.11 -70.88
CA GLN A 900 -48.76 25.40 -70.53
C GLN A 900 -49.75 25.30 -69.36
N TYR A 901 -49.88 26.40 -68.62
CA TYR A 901 -50.92 26.55 -67.61
C TYR A 901 -51.35 28.00 -67.45
N TRP A 902 -52.61 28.19 -67.07
CA TRP A 902 -53.23 29.45 -66.73
C TRP A 902 -53.41 29.56 -65.22
N GLU A 903 -53.18 30.75 -64.69
CA GLU A 903 -53.52 31.14 -63.33
C GLU A 903 -54.40 32.40 -63.32
N GLY A 904 -55.30 32.52 -62.35
CA GLY A 904 -56.17 33.68 -62.24
C GLY A 904 -56.81 33.86 -60.85
N PRO A 905 -57.72 34.85 -60.72
CA PRO A 905 -58.44 35.13 -59.47
C PRO A 905 -59.15 33.89 -58.89
N ASN A 906 -59.29 33.86 -57.56
CA ASN A 906 -59.85 32.74 -56.79
C ASN A 906 -59.14 31.39 -57.02
N ASN A 907 -57.81 31.40 -57.11
CA ASN A 907 -57.00 30.20 -57.33
C ASN A 907 -57.40 29.43 -58.60
N PHE A 908 -57.86 30.15 -59.63
CA PHE A 908 -58.16 29.53 -60.92
C PHE A 908 -56.89 28.91 -61.50
N TYR A 909 -56.96 27.66 -61.92
CA TYR A 909 -55.89 26.95 -62.60
C TYR A 909 -56.44 26.08 -63.74
N SER A 910 -55.75 26.08 -64.89
CA SER A 910 -56.10 25.23 -66.02
C SER A 910 -54.89 25.02 -66.94
N ILE A 911 -54.67 23.80 -67.39
CA ILE A 911 -53.67 23.48 -68.43
C ILE A 911 -54.21 23.57 -69.85
N ASP A 912 -55.53 23.78 -69.99
CA ASP A 912 -56.18 23.88 -71.29
C ASP A 912 -55.76 25.14 -72.04
N SER A 913 -55.55 25.01 -73.35
CA SER A 913 -55.24 26.15 -74.22
C SER A 913 -56.44 27.08 -74.45
N THR A 914 -57.65 26.61 -74.16
CA THR A 914 -58.91 27.37 -74.25
C THR A 914 -59.74 27.13 -72.99
N ILE A 915 -60.04 28.19 -72.27
CA ILE A 915 -60.81 28.16 -71.01
C ILE A 915 -62.16 28.83 -71.24
N VAL A 916 -63.24 28.25 -70.71
CA VAL A 916 -64.57 28.86 -70.69
C VAL A 916 -65.00 29.11 -69.24
N LEU A 917 -65.01 30.37 -68.83
CA LEU A 917 -65.53 30.81 -67.52
C LEU A 917 -67.02 31.10 -67.65
N ASN A 918 -67.87 30.25 -67.07
CA ASN A 918 -69.32 30.43 -67.13
C ASN A 918 -69.87 31.18 -65.92
N ASN A 919 -70.92 31.99 -66.12
CA ASN A 919 -71.64 32.70 -65.06
C ASN A 919 -70.69 33.54 -64.18
N VAL A 920 -69.80 34.30 -64.82
CA VAL A 920 -68.75 35.05 -64.13
C VAL A 920 -69.35 36.05 -63.15
N ASN A 921 -68.67 36.31 -62.04
CA ASN A 921 -69.14 37.25 -61.03
C ASN A 921 -67.97 38.10 -60.52
N ALA A 922 -68.26 39.07 -59.65
CA ALA A 922 -67.27 40.05 -59.20
C ALA A 922 -66.02 39.42 -58.54
N THR A 923 -66.11 38.21 -57.97
CA THR A 923 -64.93 37.55 -57.39
C THR A 923 -63.97 37.02 -58.45
N MET A 924 -64.41 36.78 -59.68
CA MET A 924 -63.57 36.29 -60.80
C MET A 924 -62.86 37.44 -61.55
N SER A 925 -63.03 38.68 -61.10
CA SER A 925 -62.39 39.85 -61.71
C SER A 925 -60.90 39.91 -61.35
N GLY A 926 -60.05 40.02 -62.37
CA GLY A 926 -58.60 40.21 -62.21
C GLY A 926 -57.86 39.75 -63.45
N SER A 927 -56.53 39.67 -63.37
CA SER A 927 -55.70 39.24 -64.50
C SER A 927 -55.59 37.72 -64.56
N TYR A 928 -55.79 37.17 -65.76
CA TYR A 928 -55.52 35.76 -66.05
C TYR A 928 -54.20 35.66 -66.80
N THR A 929 -53.25 34.90 -66.28
CA THR A 929 -51.90 34.77 -66.85
C THR A 929 -51.68 33.35 -67.33
N VAL A 930 -51.29 33.18 -68.60
CA VAL A 930 -50.79 31.92 -69.15
C VAL A 930 -49.27 31.90 -69.13
N THR A 931 -48.71 30.78 -68.71
CA THR A 931 -47.28 30.48 -68.82
C THR A 931 -47.10 29.26 -69.72
N GLY A 932 -46.21 29.35 -70.71
CA GLY A 932 -45.84 28.22 -71.57
C GLY A 932 -44.34 27.96 -71.53
N SER A 933 -43.95 26.67 -71.50
CA SER A 933 -42.56 26.22 -71.33
C SER A 933 -42.11 25.26 -72.44
N ALA A 934 -40.89 25.44 -72.93
CA ALA A 934 -40.06 24.41 -73.57
C ALA A 934 -39.23 23.71 -72.50
N VAL A 935 -38.96 22.42 -72.62
CA VAL A 935 -38.20 21.68 -71.59
C VAL A 935 -37.05 20.87 -72.17
N SER A 936 -36.11 20.47 -71.32
CA SER A 936 -34.93 19.70 -71.75
C SER A 936 -35.20 18.23 -72.05
N GLY A 937 -36.32 17.67 -71.58
CA GLY A 937 -36.59 16.23 -71.63
C GLY A 937 -35.76 15.39 -70.65
N LEU A 938 -34.85 16.02 -69.88
CA LEU A 938 -34.02 15.36 -68.89
C LEU A 938 -34.63 15.52 -67.50
N ASN A 939 -35.32 14.47 -67.01
CA ASN A 939 -35.76 14.43 -65.63
C ASN A 939 -34.54 14.30 -64.70
N LEU A 940 -34.40 15.26 -63.79
CA LEU A 940 -33.32 15.30 -62.79
C LEU A 940 -33.68 14.56 -61.50
N LEU A 941 -34.94 14.15 -61.36
CA LEU A 941 -35.42 13.31 -60.26
C LEU A 941 -35.12 11.85 -60.56
N VAL A 942 -34.90 11.09 -59.50
CA VAL A 942 -34.81 9.63 -59.58
C VAL A 942 -36.16 9.04 -59.17
N ASN A 943 -36.67 8.10 -59.96
CA ASN A 943 -37.90 7.36 -59.63
C ASN A 943 -39.15 8.24 -59.46
N GLY A 944 -39.29 9.29 -60.29
CA GLY A 944 -40.47 10.16 -60.27
C GLY A 944 -41.75 9.48 -60.78
N ASP A 945 -41.60 8.40 -61.55
CA ASP A 945 -42.65 7.48 -62.05
C ASP A 945 -42.91 6.30 -61.09
N PHE A 946 -42.20 6.24 -59.95
CA PHE A 946 -42.36 5.24 -58.90
C PHE A 946 -42.14 3.75 -59.26
N GLU A 947 -41.71 3.41 -60.48
CA GLU A 947 -41.50 2.03 -60.93
C GLU A 947 -40.32 1.30 -60.25
N LEU A 948 -39.40 2.04 -59.61
CA LEU A 948 -38.36 1.48 -58.72
C LEU A 948 -38.85 1.26 -57.28
N GLY A 949 -40.16 1.34 -57.06
CA GLY A 949 -40.81 1.15 -55.76
C GLY A 949 -40.42 2.24 -54.78
N ASN A 950 -40.19 1.87 -53.52
CA ASN A 950 -39.96 2.82 -52.44
C ASN A 950 -38.51 3.34 -52.34
N THR A 951 -37.91 3.73 -53.46
CA THR A 951 -36.52 4.22 -53.53
C THR A 951 -36.46 5.56 -54.27
N GLY A 952 -35.36 6.31 -54.13
CA GLY A 952 -35.17 7.58 -54.86
C GLY A 952 -35.72 8.84 -54.18
N PHE A 953 -36.67 8.73 -53.26
CA PHE A 953 -37.26 9.86 -52.55
C PHE A 953 -37.31 9.67 -51.02
N SER A 954 -37.65 10.75 -50.31
CA SER A 954 -37.86 10.79 -48.86
C SER A 954 -39.28 11.22 -48.52
N SER A 955 -39.78 10.79 -47.35
CA SER A 955 -41.13 11.09 -46.86
C SER A 955 -41.13 11.08 -45.33
N ASP A 956 -41.92 11.97 -44.73
CA ASP A 956 -42.24 11.90 -43.30
C ASP A 956 -43.33 10.85 -43.01
N TYR A 957 -44.03 10.38 -44.04
CA TYR A 957 -45.04 9.35 -43.93
C TYR A 957 -44.37 7.98 -43.78
N THR A 958 -45.04 7.05 -43.12
CA THR A 958 -44.50 5.69 -42.95
C THR A 958 -44.93 4.80 -44.11
N ASN A 959 -43.97 4.23 -44.85
CA ASN A 959 -44.27 3.23 -45.88
C ASN A 959 -44.92 1.98 -45.24
N SER A 960 -46.09 1.59 -45.71
CA SER A 960 -46.85 0.47 -45.17
C SER A 960 -47.71 -0.22 -46.22
N THR A 961 -47.97 -1.51 -46.03
CA THR A 961 -48.98 -2.24 -46.82
C THR A 961 -50.40 -2.07 -46.25
N ASP A 962 -50.55 -1.30 -45.17
CA ASP A 962 -51.80 -1.01 -44.49
C ASP A 962 -51.93 0.50 -44.27
N LEU A 963 -52.78 1.14 -45.09
CA LEU A 963 -53.04 2.57 -45.06
C LEU A 963 -54.30 2.94 -44.28
N TRP A 964 -54.77 2.11 -43.34
CA TRP A 964 -55.86 2.52 -42.43
C TRP A 964 -55.44 3.62 -41.44
N PRO A 965 -54.20 3.65 -40.93
CA PRO A 965 -53.73 4.77 -40.12
C PRO A 965 -53.22 5.94 -40.97
N GLU A 966 -53.61 7.15 -40.56
CA GLU A 966 -53.13 8.44 -41.08
C GLU A 966 -51.60 8.54 -41.14
N GLY A 967 -51.07 9.31 -42.09
CA GLY A 967 -49.64 9.57 -42.21
C GLY A 967 -48.85 8.39 -42.75
N ARG A 968 -49.47 7.57 -43.60
CA ARG A 968 -48.84 6.42 -44.27
C ARG A 968 -48.97 6.49 -45.77
N TYR A 969 -48.04 5.82 -46.46
CA TYR A 969 -48.11 5.68 -47.91
C TYR A 969 -47.69 4.28 -48.36
N ALA A 970 -48.04 3.93 -49.59
CA ALA A 970 -47.61 2.72 -50.27
C ALA A 970 -47.35 3.05 -51.75
N VAL A 971 -46.38 2.40 -52.37
CA VAL A 971 -46.19 2.47 -53.83
C VAL A 971 -46.78 1.20 -54.44
N VAL A 972 -47.97 1.31 -55.03
CA VAL A 972 -48.81 0.17 -55.49
C VAL A 972 -49.58 0.52 -56.76
N ALA A 973 -50.09 -0.51 -57.44
CA ALA A 973 -50.86 -0.38 -58.68
C ALA A 973 -52.32 0.05 -58.49
N ASP A 974 -52.89 -0.27 -57.32
CA ASP A 974 -54.30 -0.08 -57.02
C ASP A 974 -54.44 0.40 -55.57
N PRO A 975 -54.95 1.63 -55.31
CA PRO A 975 -55.17 2.15 -53.97
C PRO A 975 -56.04 1.23 -53.08
N ASN A 976 -57.01 0.51 -53.67
CA ASN A 976 -57.89 -0.37 -52.90
C ASN A 976 -57.12 -1.53 -52.24
N SER A 977 -56.01 -1.96 -52.84
CA SER A 977 -55.20 -3.08 -52.34
C SER A 977 -54.57 -2.83 -50.96
N VAL A 978 -54.43 -1.55 -50.58
CA VAL A 978 -53.81 -1.12 -49.31
C VAL A 978 -54.79 -0.43 -48.37
N HIS A 979 -55.99 -0.07 -48.86
CA HIS A 979 -57.09 0.46 -48.06
C HIS A 979 -58.45 0.21 -48.73
N ALA A 980 -59.32 -0.59 -48.10
CA ALA A 980 -60.53 -1.10 -48.74
C ALA A 980 -61.59 -0.05 -49.10
N ASN A 981 -61.54 1.16 -48.50
CA ASN A 981 -62.46 2.26 -48.83
C ASN A 981 -61.96 3.15 -49.96
N PHE A 982 -60.71 3.00 -50.42
CA PHE A 982 -60.22 3.77 -51.55
C PHE A 982 -60.81 3.23 -52.86
N SER A 983 -61.11 4.14 -53.77
CA SER A 983 -61.53 3.84 -55.14
C SER A 983 -60.43 3.09 -55.89
N HIS A 984 -60.82 2.21 -56.82
CA HIS A 984 -59.86 1.48 -57.67
C HIS A 984 -59.37 2.43 -58.77
N CYS A 985 -58.40 3.27 -58.45
CA CYS A 985 -57.83 4.23 -59.39
C CYS A 985 -56.64 3.63 -60.13
N ALA A 986 -56.59 3.84 -61.44
CA ALA A 986 -55.46 3.39 -62.26
C ALA A 986 -54.26 4.34 -62.15
N ASP A 987 -53.08 3.83 -62.49
CA ASP A 987 -51.86 4.59 -62.76
C ASP A 987 -52.08 5.68 -63.82
N HIS A 988 -51.33 6.79 -63.77
CA HIS A 988 -51.50 7.85 -64.75
C HIS A 988 -50.92 7.43 -66.12
N THR A 989 -49.76 6.79 -66.14
CA THR A 989 -49.11 6.36 -67.38
C THR A 989 -49.64 4.98 -67.82
N PRO A 990 -50.21 4.81 -69.03
CA PRO A 990 -50.82 3.53 -69.46
C PRO A 990 -49.88 2.31 -69.52
N SER A 991 -48.56 2.54 -69.48
CA SER A 991 -47.53 1.49 -69.42
C SER A 991 -46.90 1.32 -68.03
N GLY A 992 -47.22 2.20 -67.08
CA GLY A 992 -46.79 2.12 -65.69
C GLY A 992 -47.67 1.17 -64.90
N SER A 993 -47.15 0.73 -63.76
CA SER A 993 -47.79 -0.22 -62.88
C SER A 993 -47.86 0.25 -61.44
N LEU A 994 -47.17 1.32 -61.05
CA LEU A 994 -47.07 1.76 -59.66
C LEU A 994 -47.19 3.28 -59.55
N HIS A 995 -48.09 3.74 -58.68
CA HIS A 995 -48.12 5.12 -58.20
C HIS A 995 -47.96 5.17 -56.68
N MET A 996 -47.68 6.34 -56.13
CA MET A 996 -47.64 6.53 -54.69
C MET A 996 -49.06 6.82 -54.18
N VAL A 997 -49.60 5.94 -53.32
CA VAL A 997 -50.90 6.07 -52.65
C VAL A 997 -50.68 6.51 -51.22
N ILE A 998 -51.43 7.52 -50.76
CA ILE A 998 -51.20 8.21 -49.50
C ILE A 998 -52.50 8.24 -48.70
N ASN A 999 -52.44 7.77 -47.43
CA ASN A 999 -53.42 8.16 -46.42
C ASN A 999 -52.90 9.42 -45.72
N GLY A 1000 -53.64 10.52 -45.88
CA GLY A 1000 -53.25 11.86 -45.45
C GLY A 1000 -52.84 11.93 -43.98
N ALA A 1001 -51.95 12.87 -43.63
CA ALA A 1001 -51.56 13.08 -42.24
C ALA A 1001 -52.47 14.10 -41.55
N THR A 1002 -52.76 13.86 -40.27
CA THR A 1002 -53.41 14.85 -39.39
C THR A 1002 -52.45 15.91 -38.85
N VAL A 1003 -51.17 15.82 -39.22
CA VAL A 1003 -50.10 16.69 -38.73
C VAL A 1003 -49.75 17.72 -39.82
N PRO A 1004 -49.96 19.02 -39.57
CA PRO A 1004 -49.56 20.06 -40.51
C PRO A 1004 -48.06 20.05 -40.78
N GLY A 1005 -47.68 20.25 -42.04
CA GLY A 1005 -46.28 20.36 -42.45
C GLY A 1005 -45.58 19.03 -42.74
N SER A 1006 -46.27 17.89 -42.64
CA SER A 1006 -45.69 16.58 -42.98
C SER A 1006 -45.39 16.48 -44.47
N ILE A 1007 -44.14 16.14 -44.80
CA ILE A 1007 -43.66 16.00 -46.17
C ILE A 1007 -44.10 14.65 -46.73
N ILE A 1008 -44.86 14.69 -47.84
CA ILE A 1008 -45.31 13.48 -48.53
C ILE A 1008 -44.19 12.90 -49.36
N TRP A 1009 -43.56 13.74 -50.18
CA TRP A 1009 -42.49 13.35 -51.08
C TRP A 1009 -41.46 14.48 -51.11
N ALA A 1010 -40.18 14.13 -51.07
CA ALA A 1010 -39.09 15.08 -51.25
C ALA A 1010 -37.81 14.47 -51.80
N GLU A 1011 -37.08 15.27 -52.58
CA GLU A 1011 -35.77 14.94 -53.14
C GLU A 1011 -34.85 16.17 -53.15
N THR A 1012 -33.54 15.96 -52.97
CA THR A 1012 -32.53 17.01 -53.14
C THR A 1012 -31.85 16.86 -54.48
N VAL A 1013 -31.96 17.87 -55.34
CA VAL A 1013 -31.43 17.84 -56.71
C VAL A 1013 -30.30 18.84 -56.85
N THR A 1014 -29.22 18.45 -57.52
CA THR A 1014 -28.15 19.39 -57.92
C THR A 1014 -28.61 20.15 -59.17
N ILE A 1015 -28.47 21.47 -59.15
CA ILE A 1015 -28.98 22.38 -60.19
C ILE A 1015 -27.93 23.39 -60.63
N VAL A 1016 -28.17 24.02 -61.77
CA VAL A 1016 -27.34 25.09 -62.32
C VAL A 1016 -27.86 26.43 -61.80
N PRO A 1017 -26.99 27.31 -61.25
CA PRO A 1017 -27.38 28.65 -60.85
C PRO A 1017 -27.86 29.52 -62.02
N ASN A 1018 -28.85 30.37 -61.76
CA ASN A 1018 -29.51 31.33 -62.64
C ASN A 1018 -30.18 30.67 -63.84
N THR A 1019 -30.77 29.50 -63.62
CA THR A 1019 -31.39 28.68 -64.63
C THR A 1019 -32.85 28.43 -64.28
N ASP A 1020 -33.68 28.45 -65.31
CA ASP A 1020 -35.10 28.16 -65.21
C ASP A 1020 -35.34 26.65 -65.24
N TYR A 1021 -36.23 26.21 -64.36
CA TYR A 1021 -36.66 24.83 -64.20
C TYR A 1021 -38.17 24.73 -64.20
N GLN A 1022 -38.67 23.55 -64.55
CA GLN A 1022 -40.07 23.19 -64.43
C GLN A 1022 -40.21 21.94 -63.55
N PHE A 1023 -41.12 22.02 -62.59
CA PHE A 1023 -41.60 20.89 -61.79
C PHE A 1023 -43.03 20.55 -62.22
N THR A 1024 -43.28 19.28 -62.53
CA THR A 1024 -44.64 18.78 -62.81
C THR A 1024 -44.92 17.55 -61.98
N TYR A 1025 -46.19 17.35 -61.63
CA TYR A 1025 -46.68 16.11 -61.05
C TYR A 1025 -48.14 15.88 -61.43
N TRP A 1026 -48.55 14.61 -61.42
CA TRP A 1026 -49.94 14.20 -61.54
C TRP A 1026 -50.50 13.87 -60.16
N PHE A 1027 -51.73 14.30 -59.92
CA PHE A 1027 -52.41 14.21 -58.63
C PHE A 1027 -53.89 13.83 -58.82
N GLN A 1028 -54.38 12.90 -58.00
CA GLN A 1028 -55.80 12.52 -57.94
C GLN A 1028 -56.23 12.22 -56.50
N GLY A 1029 -57.49 12.47 -56.16
CA GLY A 1029 -58.10 11.92 -54.94
C GLY A 1029 -58.43 10.43 -55.11
N VAL A 1030 -58.33 9.65 -54.04
CA VAL A 1030 -58.72 8.22 -54.04
C VAL A 1030 -60.02 7.95 -53.27
N ILE A 1031 -60.61 8.98 -52.68
CA ILE A 1031 -61.91 8.95 -51.99
C ILE A 1031 -62.58 10.33 -52.14
N ASP A 1032 -63.91 10.38 -52.08
CA ASP A 1032 -64.71 11.61 -52.35
C ASP A 1032 -65.01 12.46 -51.11
N ASP A 1033 -64.56 12.01 -49.93
CA ASP A 1033 -64.76 12.71 -48.65
C ASP A 1033 -63.58 13.66 -48.39
N ASN A 1034 -63.79 14.90 -47.91
CA ASN A 1034 -62.74 15.88 -47.54
C ASN A 1034 -61.51 15.93 -48.49
N VAL A 1035 -61.70 16.48 -49.69
CA VAL A 1035 -60.69 16.62 -50.76
C VAL A 1035 -59.30 17.05 -50.28
N SER A 1036 -58.26 16.30 -50.65
CA SER A 1036 -56.84 16.61 -50.36
C SER A 1036 -56.34 17.84 -51.12
N THR A 1037 -55.38 18.56 -50.56
CA THR A 1037 -54.92 19.87 -51.08
C THR A 1037 -53.39 19.93 -51.12
N LEU A 1038 -52.76 19.80 -52.29
CA LEU A 1038 -51.31 19.72 -52.39
C LEU A 1038 -50.63 21.05 -52.74
N GLN A 1039 -49.46 21.27 -52.14
CA GLN A 1039 -48.61 22.43 -52.43
C GLN A 1039 -47.13 22.05 -52.55
N LEU A 1040 -46.46 22.61 -53.56
CA LEU A 1040 -45.02 22.46 -53.80
C LEU A 1040 -44.20 23.49 -53.02
N PHE A 1041 -43.13 23.02 -52.38
CA PHE A 1041 -42.11 23.83 -51.74
C PHE A 1041 -40.73 23.56 -52.35
N ALA A 1042 -39.95 24.63 -52.55
CA ALA A 1042 -38.54 24.58 -52.92
C ALA A 1042 -37.72 25.26 -51.83
N ASN A 1043 -36.79 24.51 -51.23
CA ASN A 1043 -35.98 24.94 -50.08
C ASN A 1043 -36.85 25.47 -48.91
N GLY A 1044 -38.00 24.83 -48.68
CA GLY A 1044 -38.96 25.20 -47.63
C GLY A 1044 -39.81 26.45 -47.94
N VAL A 1045 -39.71 27.02 -49.13
CA VAL A 1045 -40.53 28.15 -49.59
C VAL A 1045 -41.56 27.66 -50.61
N ALA A 1046 -42.83 28.01 -50.43
CA ALA A 1046 -43.88 27.64 -51.38
C ALA A 1046 -43.59 28.24 -52.78
N VAL A 1047 -43.65 27.40 -53.82
CA VAL A 1047 -43.37 27.80 -55.21
C VAL A 1047 -44.60 28.38 -55.90
N GLY A 1048 -45.80 27.97 -55.47
CA GLY A 1048 -47.08 28.46 -55.99
C GLY A 1048 -48.22 28.19 -54.99
N PRO A 1049 -49.49 28.38 -55.38
CA PRO A 1049 -50.63 28.12 -54.51
C PRO A 1049 -50.81 26.62 -54.24
N ALA A 1050 -51.70 26.29 -53.31
CA ALA A 1050 -52.11 24.91 -53.04
C ALA A 1050 -53.34 24.57 -53.90
N TYR A 1051 -53.42 23.33 -54.39
CA TYR A 1051 -54.49 22.88 -55.28
C TYR A 1051 -55.21 21.65 -54.75
N ASP A 1052 -56.53 21.65 -54.88
CA ASP A 1052 -57.41 20.57 -54.45
C ASP A 1052 -57.49 19.45 -55.50
N ALA A 1053 -57.67 18.21 -55.04
CA ALA A 1053 -58.03 17.10 -55.92
C ALA A 1053 -59.44 17.31 -56.53
N LEU A 1054 -59.70 16.69 -57.70
CA LEU A 1054 -61.03 16.74 -58.32
C LEU A 1054 -61.96 15.68 -57.73
N THR A 1055 -63.25 16.02 -57.62
CA THR A 1055 -64.34 15.06 -57.34
C THR A 1055 -65.16 14.80 -58.61
N PRO A 1056 -65.50 13.54 -58.95
CA PRO A 1056 -65.23 12.31 -58.19
C PRO A 1056 -63.76 11.85 -58.26
N SER A 1057 -63.35 11.03 -57.29
CA SER A 1057 -62.04 10.39 -57.16
C SER A 1057 -61.66 9.57 -58.40
N CYS A 1058 -60.37 9.26 -58.53
CA CYS A 1058 -59.75 8.67 -59.71
C CYS A 1058 -59.75 9.57 -60.96
N THR A 1059 -59.72 10.89 -60.76
CA THR A 1059 -59.54 11.87 -61.82
C THR A 1059 -58.17 12.53 -61.70
N TRP A 1060 -57.24 12.17 -62.59
CA TRP A 1060 -55.90 12.74 -62.64
C TRP A 1060 -55.91 14.17 -63.15
N LEU A 1061 -55.17 15.05 -62.45
CA LEU A 1061 -54.89 16.42 -62.85
C LEU A 1061 -53.40 16.70 -62.76
N GLN A 1062 -52.86 17.39 -63.76
CA GLN A 1062 -51.46 17.78 -63.79
C GLN A 1062 -51.27 19.19 -63.25
N PHE A 1063 -50.26 19.36 -62.40
CA PHE A 1063 -49.82 20.65 -61.92
C PHE A 1063 -48.42 20.96 -62.39
N ILE A 1064 -48.22 22.22 -62.79
CA ILE A 1064 -47.01 22.70 -63.44
C ILE A 1064 -46.53 23.94 -62.70
N TYR A 1065 -45.27 23.92 -62.29
CA TYR A 1065 -44.62 25.04 -61.60
C TYR A 1065 -43.31 25.36 -62.29
N ASN A 1066 -43.16 26.59 -62.72
CA ASN A 1066 -41.87 27.10 -63.18
C ASN A 1066 -41.12 27.75 -62.01
N TRP A 1067 -39.83 27.47 -61.88
CA TRP A 1067 -38.99 27.93 -60.78
C TRP A 1067 -37.59 28.30 -61.28
N ASN A 1068 -37.08 29.47 -60.87
CA ASN A 1068 -35.71 29.89 -61.19
C ASN A 1068 -34.77 29.57 -60.03
N SER A 1069 -33.61 28.99 -60.33
CA SER A 1069 -32.66 28.57 -59.32
C SER A 1069 -31.99 29.71 -58.56
N GLY A 1070 -31.99 30.94 -59.10
CA GLY A 1070 -31.20 32.05 -58.58
C GLY A 1070 -29.74 31.64 -58.40
N SER A 1071 -29.08 32.06 -57.32
CA SER A 1071 -27.69 31.63 -57.07
C SER A 1071 -27.54 30.19 -56.56
N ASN A 1072 -28.62 29.41 -56.42
CA ASN A 1072 -28.56 28.08 -55.80
C ASN A 1072 -27.92 27.05 -56.72
N THR A 1073 -27.08 26.18 -56.15
CA THR A 1073 -26.47 25.03 -56.82
C THR A 1073 -27.16 23.70 -56.47
N SER A 1074 -28.12 23.72 -55.55
CA SER A 1074 -28.98 22.59 -55.19
C SER A 1074 -30.36 23.09 -54.76
N VAL A 1075 -31.40 22.27 -54.94
CA VAL A 1075 -32.75 22.53 -54.43
C VAL A 1075 -33.30 21.31 -53.71
N TYR A 1076 -33.90 21.53 -52.55
CA TYR A 1076 -34.73 20.56 -51.85
C TYR A 1076 -36.18 20.78 -52.25
N LEU A 1077 -36.75 19.86 -53.03
CA LEU A 1077 -38.14 19.91 -53.48
C LEU A 1077 -38.99 19.05 -52.54
N SER A 1078 -40.14 19.56 -52.11
CA SER A 1078 -41.06 18.81 -51.24
C SER A 1078 -42.53 19.10 -51.53
N LEU A 1079 -43.36 18.07 -51.56
CA LEU A 1079 -44.83 18.15 -51.66
C LEU A 1079 -45.46 17.90 -50.29
N LEU A 1080 -46.42 18.75 -49.92
CA LEU A 1080 -47.15 18.69 -48.65
C LEU A 1080 -48.66 18.73 -48.90
N ASP A 1081 -49.43 17.98 -48.10
CA ASP A 1081 -50.88 18.09 -48.02
C ASP A 1081 -51.24 19.19 -47.01
N GLN A 1082 -52.02 20.15 -47.46
CA GLN A 1082 -52.50 21.29 -46.69
C GLN A 1082 -53.83 20.99 -46.01
N ASN A 1083 -54.57 19.96 -46.44
CA ASN A 1083 -55.75 19.49 -45.73
C ASN A 1083 -55.34 18.41 -44.73
N THR A 1084 -55.46 18.66 -43.43
CA THR A 1084 -55.05 17.72 -42.38
C THR A 1084 -56.25 17.10 -41.63
N ILE A 1085 -57.42 17.04 -42.26
CA ILE A 1085 -58.61 16.41 -41.68
C ILE A 1085 -58.43 14.88 -41.71
N ALA A 1086 -58.60 14.22 -40.57
CA ALA A 1086 -58.27 12.80 -40.32
C ALA A 1086 -59.05 11.73 -41.12
N SER A 1087 -59.80 12.09 -42.15
CA SER A 1087 -60.55 11.13 -42.94
C SER A 1087 -60.91 11.77 -44.27
N GLY A 1088 -60.49 11.15 -45.37
CA GLY A 1088 -60.88 11.53 -46.72
C GLY A 1088 -59.86 12.37 -47.49
N ASN A 1089 -58.89 12.99 -46.82
CA ASN A 1089 -57.79 13.74 -47.45
C ASN A 1089 -56.74 12.81 -48.11
N ASP A 1090 -57.19 11.72 -48.71
CA ASP A 1090 -56.38 10.64 -49.24
C ASP A 1090 -56.24 10.77 -50.77
N PHE A 1091 -55.05 10.45 -51.30
CA PHE A 1091 -54.74 10.70 -52.70
C PHE A 1091 -53.65 9.79 -53.27
N SER A 1092 -53.48 9.87 -54.59
CA SER A 1092 -52.31 9.31 -55.29
C SER A 1092 -51.50 10.39 -56.00
N LEU A 1093 -50.20 10.15 -56.09
CA LEU A 1093 -49.21 10.94 -56.84
C LEU A 1093 -48.50 10.07 -57.87
N ASP A 1094 -48.26 10.63 -59.04
CA ASP A 1094 -47.53 9.95 -60.11
C ASP A 1094 -46.79 10.93 -61.03
N ASP A 1095 -45.86 10.41 -61.83
CA ASP A 1095 -45.17 11.10 -62.93
C ASP A 1095 -44.57 12.46 -62.52
N ILE A 1096 -43.78 12.44 -61.44
CA ILE A 1096 -43.08 13.62 -60.93
C ILE A 1096 -41.83 13.90 -61.78
N VAL A 1097 -41.76 15.11 -62.34
CA VAL A 1097 -40.66 15.52 -63.22
C VAL A 1097 -40.09 16.85 -62.76
N PHE A 1098 -38.76 16.94 -62.65
CA PHE A 1098 -38.05 18.20 -62.48
C PHE A 1098 -36.95 18.33 -63.53
N GLN A 1099 -37.03 19.35 -64.38
CA GLN A 1099 -36.14 19.49 -65.53
C GLN A 1099 -35.85 20.95 -65.85
N GLN A 1100 -34.73 21.23 -66.53
CA GLN A 1100 -34.48 22.58 -67.03
C GLN A 1100 -35.52 22.96 -68.08
N ALA A 1101 -35.93 24.22 -68.07
CA ALA A 1101 -36.99 24.73 -68.93
C ALA A 1101 -36.69 26.16 -69.40
N CYS A 1102 -37.28 26.55 -70.53
CA CYS A 1102 -37.37 27.95 -70.96
C CYS A 1102 -38.84 28.31 -71.08
N TYR A 1103 -39.31 29.30 -70.35
CA TYR A 1103 -40.73 29.65 -70.35
C TYR A 1103 -40.98 31.12 -70.68
N ALA A 1104 -42.20 31.39 -71.15
CA ALA A 1104 -42.72 32.72 -71.46
C ALA A 1104 -44.12 32.88 -70.85
N THR A 1105 -44.49 34.10 -70.48
CA THR A 1105 -45.80 34.43 -69.91
C THR A 1105 -46.55 35.46 -70.75
N ALA A 1106 -47.88 35.38 -70.73
CA ALA A 1106 -48.79 36.40 -71.29
C ALA A 1106 -50.04 36.51 -70.41
N SER A 1107 -50.65 37.70 -70.32
CA SER A 1107 -51.83 37.92 -69.48
C SER A 1107 -52.92 38.70 -70.21
N VAL A 1108 -54.17 38.49 -69.79
CA VAL A 1108 -55.37 39.19 -70.29
C VAL A 1108 -56.23 39.75 -69.17
#